data_AF-A0A373S774-F1
#
_entry.id   AF-A0A373S774-F1
#
_cell.length_a   1.000
_cell.length_b   1.000
_cell.length_c   1.000
_cell.angle_alpha   90.00
_cell.angle_beta   90.00
_cell.angle_gamma   90.00
#
_symmetry.space_group_name_H-M   'P 1'
#
loop_
_entity.id
_entity.type
_entity.pdbx_description
1 polymer ?
#
loop_
_entity_poly.entity_id
_entity_poly.type
_entity_poly.pdbx_seq_one_letter_code
_entity_poly.pdbx_strand_id
1 'polypeptide(L)'
;MKSNTIYPPMSEREISGAAISREAATQGMVLLKNINGVLPLKGRGKIALFGNGAARTIRGGTGSGDPFNGGLSGGGDQDVDQSLRYHINILNAMETEGFEIVNREQQMAWARCYDLAKREMKDQVMSVFAFPEEPLTTEKLEEYAKETETAICVISRNSGEGNDRFMKKEVSIGDKKYEIGDYRLSAVEMDNLKKLRSAFSSLILVLNVPGSISVQDLEAACADAILLMGQAGQEGGAAVTDILTGKATPSGKLTATWAKKYEDYPTAGNFLQDFNKAVYTEGIYVGYRYFDTFNVGPGYPFGYGLSYTTFALGNLEASLDEDTLVLGVTVENTGAFAGREVVQVYVSAPVSEMDMPEQELKGFQKTMLLAPGEKEDIKIRIPLRNLASYSENAGGYILSKGDYGVRIGTSSRDTKPVCKIRLEQTALTEQVLVELPLTETLEEKKGLTDRKDETIWKDVPVLLAVQIPETLDSRSAYSDEKVVTYATDTSYQPVMPYETVRYVEKKEWKLNDVASGRVSMEEFAAQLDAAQLADLCCGTGWGVQDENNPVIGASSESVPGAAGETTHALESYGVSSIVLADGPGGVRITQQFEATDLESGEKRQVYHYCTAWPVGTLLAQSFDPEILERVGCGMAADMQAMRIDLLLGPGMNIQRDPMCGRNFEYFSEDPLISGKMASAMVRGLQSLPGGGGCIKHYAANNQETNRNAVDSVIGQRALREIYLEPYKIAIQESQPLSIMSSYNLINGVPTADSYDLCTDLARGEWGFEGLIMTDWNGGSSTPWKSMHAGNDLIMPGGKGRAMNILQAVRTVMPEFDERGQVIMVQEVPFAPVFAASWNSFTVDPEGPDTVMAPLGEGHTAEMKDGEILVDGEKVYMQANDMKTFFKDPASFVPKICPANEEVAFILDDGRAIGYKGHLDKKPRLCLGDVQRCAVHNLRIILKCMGL
;
A
#
# COMPACT_ATOMS: atom_id res chain seq x y z
N MET A 1 -23.04 13.12 16.32
CA MET A 1 -23.16 14.19 15.31
C MET A 1 -22.62 15.48 15.91
N LYS A 2 -21.61 16.11 15.30
CA LYS A 2 -21.25 17.51 15.57
C LYS A 2 -22.41 18.37 15.06
N SER A 3 -23.42 18.63 15.90
CA SER A 3 -24.77 19.01 15.47
C SER A 3 -24.93 20.45 14.95
N ASN A 4 -23.85 21.21 14.77
CA ASN A 4 -23.89 22.63 14.41
C ASN A 4 -22.91 23.04 13.29
N THR A 5 -22.27 22.09 12.60
CA THR A 5 -21.31 22.44 11.53
C THR A 5 -22.07 22.84 10.27
N ILE A 6 -21.99 24.13 9.90
CA ILE A 6 -22.45 24.60 8.58
C ILE A 6 -21.33 24.29 7.58
N TYR A 7 -21.59 23.35 6.69
CA TYR A 7 -20.68 23.03 5.60
C TYR A 7 -20.87 24.04 4.45
N PRO A 8 -19.79 24.53 3.81
CA PRO A 8 -19.93 25.25 2.55
C PRO A 8 -20.54 24.33 1.48
N PRO A 9 -21.13 24.87 0.40
CA PRO A 9 -21.58 24.07 -0.73
C PRO A 9 -20.45 23.15 -1.25
N MET A 10 -20.82 21.97 -1.75
CA MET A 10 -19.86 21.09 -2.43
C MET A 10 -19.36 21.77 -3.70
N SER A 11 -18.06 21.69 -3.95
CA SER A 11 -17.45 22.14 -5.20
C SER A 11 -17.83 21.20 -6.36
N GLU A 12 -17.69 21.67 -7.61
CA GLU A 12 -17.88 20.82 -8.80
C GLU A 12 -16.94 19.62 -8.80
N ARG A 13 -15.71 19.78 -8.28
CA ARG A 13 -14.74 18.70 -8.09
C ARG A 13 -15.31 17.60 -7.20
N GLU A 14 -15.84 17.96 -6.04
CA GLU A 14 -16.44 17.00 -5.10
C GLU A 14 -17.67 16.30 -5.70
N ILE A 15 -18.52 17.03 -6.42
CA ILE A 15 -19.71 16.46 -7.07
C ILE A 15 -19.30 15.45 -8.15
N SER A 16 -18.32 15.80 -8.98
CA SER A 16 -17.78 14.91 -10.01
C SER A 16 -17.08 13.69 -9.39
N GLY A 17 -16.29 13.91 -8.34
CA GLY A 17 -15.61 12.84 -7.62
C GLY A 17 -16.59 11.86 -6.99
N ALA A 18 -17.63 12.36 -6.32
CA ALA A 18 -18.72 11.55 -5.79
C ALA A 18 -19.41 10.71 -6.89
N ALA A 19 -19.73 11.31 -8.04
CA ALA A 19 -20.36 10.58 -9.15
C ALA A 19 -19.47 9.42 -9.66
N ILE A 20 -18.16 9.66 -9.84
CA ILE A 20 -17.21 8.62 -10.23
C ILE A 20 -17.09 7.56 -9.13
N SER A 21 -17.02 7.96 -7.85
CA SER A 21 -16.95 7.04 -6.71
C SER A 21 -18.15 6.09 -6.68
N ARG A 22 -19.37 6.60 -6.92
CA ARG A 22 -20.59 5.80 -6.97
C ARG A 22 -20.57 4.82 -8.14
N GLU A 23 -20.16 5.28 -9.32
CA GLU A 23 -20.04 4.42 -10.49
C GLU A 23 -19.00 3.31 -10.26
N ALA A 24 -17.80 3.65 -9.81
CA ALA A 24 -16.74 2.70 -9.48
C ALA A 24 -17.20 1.68 -8.44
N ALA A 25 -17.92 2.14 -7.40
CA ALA A 25 -18.54 1.25 -6.41
C ALA A 25 -19.49 0.25 -7.08
N THR A 26 -20.48 0.70 -7.86
CA THR A 26 -21.45 -0.21 -8.52
C THR A 26 -20.78 -1.21 -9.46
N GLN A 27 -19.72 -0.81 -10.16
CA GLN A 27 -18.98 -1.67 -11.07
C GLN A 27 -18.14 -2.73 -10.35
N GLY A 28 -17.67 -2.46 -9.13
CA GLY A 28 -16.85 -3.37 -8.34
C GLY A 28 -17.63 -4.28 -7.38
N MET A 29 -18.93 -4.04 -7.15
CA MET A 29 -19.74 -4.92 -6.32
C MET A 29 -19.99 -6.27 -6.99
N VAL A 30 -19.82 -7.36 -6.23
CA VAL A 30 -19.93 -8.74 -6.75
C VAL A 30 -21.18 -9.40 -6.22
N LEU A 31 -22.09 -9.79 -7.11
CA LEU A 31 -23.23 -10.62 -6.74
C LEU A 31 -22.78 -12.08 -6.65
N LEU A 32 -22.71 -12.63 -5.45
CA LEU A 32 -22.23 -13.99 -5.20
C LEU A 32 -23.35 -15.03 -5.33
N LYS A 33 -24.57 -14.64 -5.00
CA LYS A 33 -25.75 -15.52 -4.99
C LYS A 33 -27.01 -14.71 -5.26
N ASN A 34 -27.92 -15.25 -6.06
CA ASN A 34 -29.25 -14.68 -6.29
C ASN A 34 -30.25 -15.77 -6.71
N ILE A 35 -30.85 -16.44 -5.74
CA ILE A 35 -31.84 -17.50 -5.96
C ILE A 35 -33.19 -16.85 -6.27
N ASN A 36 -33.93 -17.45 -7.22
CA ASN A 36 -35.27 -17.02 -7.63
C ASN A 36 -35.40 -15.56 -8.11
N GLY A 37 -34.28 -14.89 -8.40
CA GLY A 37 -34.28 -13.47 -8.81
C GLY A 37 -34.87 -12.55 -7.75
N VAL A 38 -34.55 -12.79 -6.47
CA VAL A 38 -34.94 -11.90 -5.36
C VAL A 38 -34.35 -10.49 -5.52
N LEU A 39 -33.18 -10.40 -6.15
CA LEU A 39 -32.61 -9.15 -6.63
C LEU A 39 -32.72 -9.04 -8.16
N PRO A 40 -32.98 -7.84 -8.71
CA PRO A 40 -33.23 -6.59 -7.99
C PRO A 40 -34.58 -6.58 -7.26
N LEU A 41 -34.68 -5.77 -6.20
CA LEU A 41 -35.90 -5.61 -5.40
C LEU A 41 -37.06 -5.10 -6.25
N LYS A 42 -38.25 -5.68 -6.04
CA LYS A 42 -39.46 -5.32 -6.78
C LYS A 42 -40.16 -4.11 -6.14
N GLY A 43 -39.97 -2.94 -6.75
CA GLY A 43 -40.63 -1.71 -6.32
C GLY A 43 -40.04 -1.11 -5.03
N ARG A 44 -40.67 -0.03 -4.54
CA ARG A 44 -40.31 0.65 -3.30
C ARG A 44 -41.42 0.41 -2.31
N GLY A 45 -41.12 -0.25 -1.20
CA GLY A 45 -42.10 -0.67 -0.21
C GLY A 45 -41.46 -0.82 1.16
N LYS A 46 -42.10 -1.62 2.01
CA LYS A 46 -41.60 -1.91 3.35
C LYS A 46 -40.50 -2.97 3.31
N ILE A 47 -39.39 -2.73 4.00
CA ILE A 47 -38.31 -3.71 4.20
C ILE A 47 -37.85 -3.71 5.66
N ALA A 48 -37.30 -4.82 6.12
CA ALA A 48 -36.62 -4.90 7.41
C ALA A 48 -35.10 -4.86 7.17
N LEU A 49 -34.39 -3.98 7.86
CA LEU A 49 -32.97 -3.73 7.64
C LEU A 49 -32.20 -3.92 8.95
N PHE A 50 -31.24 -4.85 8.95
CA PHE A 50 -30.51 -5.29 10.15
C PHE A 50 -28.99 -5.17 9.99
N GLY A 51 -28.29 -5.19 11.13
CA GLY A 51 -26.83 -5.18 11.21
C GLY A 51 -26.27 -3.76 11.29
N ASN A 52 -25.24 -3.54 12.11
CA ASN A 52 -24.73 -2.19 12.39
C ASN A 52 -24.29 -1.44 11.11
N GLY A 53 -23.76 -2.17 10.13
CA GLY A 53 -23.37 -1.68 8.80
C GLY A 53 -24.43 -0.91 8.03
N ALA A 54 -25.71 -1.18 8.31
CA ALA A 54 -26.80 -0.49 7.64
C ALA A 54 -26.86 1.01 7.97
N ALA A 55 -26.62 1.37 9.24
CA ALA A 55 -26.67 2.76 9.71
C ALA A 55 -25.28 3.36 9.94
N ARG A 56 -24.26 2.51 10.06
CA ARG A 56 -22.85 2.87 10.16
C ARG A 56 -22.14 2.06 9.07
N THR A 57 -22.19 2.53 7.84
CA THR A 57 -21.57 1.78 6.73
C THR A 57 -20.05 1.98 6.80
N ILE A 58 -19.28 0.94 6.50
CA ILE A 58 -17.82 1.02 6.42
C ILE A 58 -17.47 1.48 5.01
N ARG A 59 -16.80 2.63 4.90
CA ARG A 59 -16.40 3.22 3.61
C ARG A 59 -15.07 2.65 3.09
N GLY A 60 -14.17 2.28 3.99
CA GLY A 60 -12.81 1.79 3.77
C GLY A 60 -12.18 1.15 5.02
N GLY A 61 -10.93 0.71 4.89
CA GLY A 61 -10.13 0.14 5.99
C GLY A 61 -9.60 1.17 6.98
N THR A 62 -8.92 0.69 8.04
CA THR A 62 -8.25 1.54 9.04
C THR A 62 -6.82 1.92 8.63
N GLY A 63 -6.25 2.93 9.28
CA GLY A 63 -4.86 3.37 9.08
C GLY A 63 -4.73 4.49 8.04
N SER A 64 -3.54 4.59 7.44
CA SER A 64 -3.18 5.55 6.38
C SER A 64 -4.09 5.49 5.16
N GLY A 65 -4.66 4.32 4.87
CA GLY A 65 -5.60 4.15 3.75
C GLY A 65 -6.96 4.86 3.93
N ASP A 66 -7.28 5.41 5.11
CA ASP A 66 -8.51 6.18 5.32
C ASP A 66 -8.30 7.67 4.96
N PRO A 67 -8.98 8.21 3.93
CA PRO A 67 -8.82 9.59 3.48
C PRO A 67 -9.32 10.62 4.48
N PHE A 68 -10.07 10.22 5.51
CA PHE A 68 -10.54 11.16 6.54
C PHE A 68 -10.12 10.70 7.92
N ASN A 69 -9.63 11.62 8.74
CA ASN A 69 -9.31 11.38 10.16
C ASN A 69 -10.57 11.15 11.04
N GLY A 70 -11.68 10.67 10.46
CA GLY A 70 -12.97 10.45 11.11
C GLY A 70 -13.30 8.95 11.24
N GLY A 71 -13.47 8.48 12.47
CA GLY A 71 -13.34 7.06 12.82
C GLY A 71 -14.48 6.09 12.46
N LEU A 72 -15.13 6.16 11.29
CA LEU A 72 -15.92 5.01 10.80
C LEU A 72 -15.10 3.99 10.02
N SER A 73 -14.05 4.44 9.37
CA SER A 73 -13.13 3.57 8.64
C SER A 73 -11.80 3.45 9.34
N GLY A 74 -11.37 4.47 10.06
CA GLY A 74 -10.17 4.52 10.89
C GLY A 74 -9.91 5.97 11.31
N GLY A 75 -8.93 6.19 12.19
CA GLY A 75 -8.48 7.52 12.57
C GLY A 75 -8.88 7.95 13.99
N GLY A 76 -8.15 8.94 14.51
CA GLY A 76 -8.18 9.33 15.92
C GLY A 76 -9.46 10.03 16.41
N ASP A 77 -10.39 10.44 15.53
CA ASP A 77 -11.63 11.07 15.98
C ASP A 77 -12.64 10.03 16.53
N GLN A 78 -13.04 10.25 17.78
CA GLN A 78 -14.02 9.43 18.48
C GLN A 78 -15.41 9.61 17.87
N ASP A 79 -15.73 10.83 17.43
CA ASP A 79 -17.01 11.13 16.82
C ASP A 79 -16.99 10.86 15.31
N VAL A 80 -18.11 10.36 14.83
CA VAL A 80 -18.33 10.08 13.43
C VAL A 80 -19.12 11.23 12.80
N ASP A 81 -18.60 11.78 11.71
CA ASP A 81 -19.40 12.62 10.82
C ASP A 81 -20.36 11.73 10.00
N GLN A 82 -21.66 11.95 10.18
CA GLN A 82 -22.74 11.26 9.45
C GLN A 82 -23.38 12.17 8.41
N SER A 83 -22.71 13.28 8.08
CA SER A 83 -23.09 14.16 6.99
C SER A 83 -23.12 13.39 5.67
N LEU A 84 -24.18 13.64 4.89
CA LEU A 84 -24.35 13.09 3.54
C LEU A 84 -23.29 13.60 2.55
N ARG A 85 -22.41 14.53 2.97
CA ARG A 85 -21.23 14.93 2.18
C ARG A 85 -20.11 13.87 2.17
N TYR A 86 -19.90 13.18 3.29
CA TYR A 86 -18.76 12.24 3.44
C TYR A 86 -19.20 10.79 3.63
N HIS A 87 -20.44 10.58 4.03
CA HIS A 87 -20.87 9.26 4.46
C HIS A 87 -22.36 9.02 4.19
N ILE A 88 -22.66 8.53 2.99
CA ILE A 88 -23.99 8.04 2.66
C ILE A 88 -24.08 6.58 3.09
N ASN A 89 -24.71 6.34 4.24
CA ASN A 89 -24.98 4.99 4.73
C ASN A 89 -26.20 4.35 4.02
N ILE A 90 -26.31 3.02 4.12
CA ILE A 90 -27.34 2.22 3.44
C ILE A 90 -28.75 2.61 3.88
N LEU A 91 -28.98 2.81 5.18
CA LEU A 91 -30.29 3.17 5.73
C LEU A 91 -30.77 4.49 5.12
N ASN A 92 -29.95 5.53 5.16
CA ASN A 92 -30.28 6.85 4.61
C ASN A 92 -30.49 6.78 3.09
N ALA A 93 -29.67 6.02 2.36
CA ALA A 93 -29.82 5.85 0.92
C ALA A 93 -31.13 5.15 0.54
N MET A 94 -31.51 4.10 1.26
CA MET A 94 -32.78 3.38 1.06
C MET A 94 -33.99 4.26 1.37
N GLU A 95 -33.96 5.03 2.45
CA GLU A 95 -35.04 5.99 2.76
C GLU A 95 -35.17 7.06 1.68
N THR A 96 -34.03 7.59 1.21
CA THR A 96 -33.99 8.58 0.12
C THR A 96 -34.54 8.01 -1.20
N GLU A 97 -34.31 6.71 -1.44
CA GLU A 97 -34.85 5.98 -2.59
C GLU A 97 -36.37 5.67 -2.45
N GLY A 98 -36.95 5.90 -1.28
CA GLY A 98 -38.38 5.76 -1.02
C GLY A 98 -38.79 4.44 -0.34
N PHE A 99 -37.86 3.71 0.29
CA PHE A 99 -38.20 2.55 1.12
C PHE A 99 -38.67 2.98 2.52
N GLU A 100 -39.62 2.22 3.07
CA GLU A 100 -40.01 2.32 4.47
C GLU A 100 -39.31 1.21 5.26
N ILE A 101 -38.48 1.59 6.24
CA ILE A 101 -37.74 0.62 7.08
C ILE A 101 -38.57 0.28 8.33
N VAL A 102 -39.17 -0.91 8.38
CA VAL A 102 -40.16 -1.26 9.43
C VAL A 102 -39.55 -1.31 10.84
N ASN A 103 -38.26 -1.59 10.94
CA ASN A 103 -37.50 -1.67 12.19
C ASN A 103 -36.54 -0.49 12.40
N ARG A 104 -36.79 0.65 11.73
CA ARG A 104 -35.92 1.84 11.75
C ARG A 104 -35.52 2.29 13.14
N GLU A 105 -36.47 2.36 14.07
CA GLU A 105 -36.22 2.85 15.44
C GLU A 105 -35.23 1.95 16.17
N GLN A 106 -35.42 0.62 16.09
CA GLN A 106 -34.51 -0.36 16.66
C GLN A 106 -33.12 -0.24 16.04
N GLN A 107 -33.04 -0.21 14.71
CA GLN A 107 -31.77 -0.13 13.99
C GLN A 107 -30.98 1.14 14.37
N MET A 108 -31.65 2.28 14.47
CA MET A 108 -31.03 3.53 14.91
C MET A 108 -30.69 3.55 16.40
N ALA A 109 -31.45 2.84 17.25
CA ALA A 109 -31.11 2.68 18.66
C ALA A 109 -29.82 1.87 18.82
N TRP A 110 -29.67 0.78 18.06
CA TRP A 110 -28.45 -0.02 18.09
C TRP A 110 -27.23 0.74 17.55
N ALA A 111 -27.40 1.50 16.46
CA ALA A 111 -26.34 2.36 15.94
C ALA A 111 -25.85 3.40 16.97
N ARG A 112 -26.74 3.89 17.85
CA ARG A 112 -26.33 4.77 18.97
C ARG A 112 -25.53 4.02 20.04
N CYS A 113 -25.83 2.75 20.31
CA CYS A 113 -25.02 1.93 21.21
C CYS A 113 -23.60 1.75 20.68
N TYR A 114 -23.46 1.52 19.37
CA TYR A 114 -22.15 1.49 18.72
C TYR A 114 -21.38 2.80 18.92
N ASP A 115 -22.00 3.95 18.66
CA ASP A 115 -21.34 5.27 18.83
C ASP A 115 -20.87 5.49 20.28
N LEU A 116 -21.67 5.06 21.26
CA LEU A 116 -21.30 5.15 22.68
C LEU A 116 -20.12 4.24 23.02
N ALA A 117 -20.17 2.98 22.59
CA ALA A 117 -19.07 2.03 22.81
C ALA A 117 -17.77 2.50 22.15
N LYS A 118 -17.85 3.06 20.94
CA LYS A 118 -16.67 3.62 20.26
C LYS A 118 -16.02 4.75 21.07
N ARG A 119 -16.82 5.63 21.69
CA ARG A 119 -16.31 6.69 22.58
C ARG A 119 -15.67 6.14 23.85
N GLU A 120 -16.21 5.05 24.40
CA GLU A 120 -15.58 4.34 25.53
C GLU A 120 -14.25 3.68 25.11
N MET A 121 -14.16 3.20 23.88
CA MET A 121 -12.97 2.59 23.27
C MET A 121 -11.97 3.61 22.71
N LYS A 122 -11.97 4.86 23.19
CA LYS A 122 -11.16 5.97 22.63
C LYS A 122 -9.67 5.67 22.44
N ASP A 123 -9.09 4.81 23.27
CA ASP A 123 -7.67 4.46 23.22
C ASP A 123 -7.38 3.31 22.23
N GLN A 124 -8.42 2.77 21.58
CA GLN A 124 -8.35 1.69 20.58
C GLN A 124 -8.77 2.20 19.20
N VAL A 125 -8.09 3.23 18.71
CA VAL A 125 -8.43 3.94 17.44
C VAL A 125 -8.45 3.04 16.19
N MET A 126 -7.78 1.88 16.24
CA MET A 126 -7.76 0.88 15.17
C MET A 126 -8.85 -0.20 15.30
N SER A 127 -9.60 -0.23 16.40
CA SER A 127 -10.66 -1.21 16.68
C SER A 127 -12.03 -0.77 16.14
N VAL A 128 -12.08 -0.19 14.95
CA VAL A 128 -13.34 0.29 14.36
C VAL A 128 -14.20 -0.90 13.90
N PHE A 129 -15.50 -0.87 14.19
CA PHE A 129 -16.42 -2.03 14.05
C PHE A 129 -16.09 -3.24 14.92
N ALA A 130 -15.27 -3.05 15.96
CA ALA A 130 -15.03 -4.05 16.98
C ALA A 130 -16.15 -4.01 18.05
N PHE A 131 -17.41 -4.16 17.63
CA PHE A 131 -18.60 -4.07 18.47
C PHE A 131 -19.51 -5.29 18.22
N PRO A 132 -20.08 -5.93 19.27
CA PRO A 132 -20.94 -7.09 19.11
C PRO A 132 -22.22 -6.75 18.34
N GLU A 133 -22.76 -7.75 17.64
CA GLU A 133 -24.06 -7.62 16.96
C GLU A 133 -25.23 -7.62 17.96
N GLU A 134 -26.35 -6.98 17.61
CA GLU A 134 -27.57 -6.98 18.46
C GLU A 134 -28.15 -8.40 18.52
N PRO A 135 -28.32 -9.02 19.70
CA PRO A 135 -29.06 -10.27 19.78
C PRO A 135 -30.55 -10.04 19.46
N LEU A 136 -31.03 -10.65 18.37
CA LEU A 136 -32.43 -10.51 17.93
C LEU A 136 -33.35 -11.48 18.68
N THR A 137 -34.58 -11.05 18.96
CA THR A 137 -35.62 -11.91 19.58
C THR A 137 -36.70 -12.26 18.56
N THR A 138 -37.23 -13.48 18.64
CA THR A 138 -38.23 -13.98 17.69
C THR A 138 -39.49 -13.12 17.68
N GLU A 139 -39.91 -12.62 18.84
CA GLU A 139 -41.15 -11.83 18.99
C GLU A 139 -41.12 -10.54 18.17
N LYS A 140 -39.98 -9.82 18.19
CA LYS A 140 -39.80 -8.61 17.38
C LYS A 140 -39.76 -8.94 15.89
N LEU A 141 -39.08 -10.02 15.52
CA LEU A 141 -38.98 -10.43 14.12
C LEU A 141 -40.35 -10.83 13.54
N GLU A 142 -41.20 -11.50 14.33
CA GLU A 142 -42.59 -11.81 13.96
C GLU A 142 -43.47 -10.56 13.81
N GLU A 143 -43.19 -9.49 14.56
CA GLU A 143 -43.85 -8.19 14.38
C GLU A 143 -43.47 -7.56 13.03
N TYR A 144 -42.17 -7.47 12.73
CA TYR A 144 -41.69 -6.92 11.46
C TYR A 144 -42.10 -7.77 10.25
N ALA A 145 -42.13 -9.09 10.39
CA ALA A 145 -42.55 -10.02 9.34
C ALA A 145 -44.04 -9.89 8.94
N LYS A 146 -44.88 -9.24 9.78
CA LYS A 146 -46.26 -8.91 9.40
C LYS A 146 -46.34 -7.76 8.40
N GLU A 147 -45.30 -6.93 8.34
CA GLU A 147 -45.28 -5.73 7.50
C GLU A 147 -44.46 -5.91 6.22
N THR A 148 -43.50 -6.83 6.22
CA THR A 148 -42.67 -7.12 5.05
C THR A 148 -42.19 -8.56 5.04
N GLU A 149 -42.06 -9.07 3.82
CA GLU A 149 -41.49 -10.38 3.51
C GLU A 149 -39.96 -10.36 3.36
N THR A 150 -39.37 -9.16 3.23
CA THR A 150 -37.96 -8.98 2.87
C THR A 150 -37.14 -8.46 4.04
N ALA A 151 -36.14 -9.24 4.44
CA ALA A 151 -35.08 -8.82 5.34
C ALA A 151 -33.76 -8.64 4.59
N ILE A 152 -33.11 -7.51 4.83
CA ILE A 152 -31.74 -7.24 4.41
C ILE A 152 -30.87 -7.17 5.67
N CYS A 153 -29.83 -8.00 5.73
CA CYS A 153 -28.87 -8.01 6.84
C CYS A 153 -27.48 -7.62 6.33
N VAL A 154 -26.88 -6.61 6.96
CA VAL A 154 -25.56 -6.09 6.60
C VAL A 154 -24.51 -6.68 7.53
N ILE A 155 -23.70 -7.61 7.03
CA ILE A 155 -22.56 -8.16 7.77
C ILE A 155 -21.35 -7.25 7.53
N SER A 156 -20.76 -6.76 8.62
CA SER A 156 -19.75 -5.70 8.56
C SER A 156 -18.44 -6.15 9.17
N ARG A 157 -17.32 -5.87 8.48
CA ARG A 157 -15.96 -6.12 8.97
C ARG A 157 -15.06 -4.96 8.62
N ASN A 158 -14.09 -4.69 9.48
CA ASN A 158 -13.02 -3.76 9.19
C ASN A 158 -11.66 -4.41 9.46
N SER A 159 -10.64 -3.96 8.75
CA SER A 159 -9.25 -4.35 8.91
C SER A 159 -8.36 -3.19 8.45
N GLY A 160 -7.07 -3.28 8.75
CA GLY A 160 -6.10 -2.32 8.24
C GLY A 160 -4.75 -2.51 8.88
N GLU A 161 -4.01 -1.42 8.98
CA GLU A 161 -2.60 -1.46 9.31
C GLU A 161 -2.28 -1.98 10.71
N GLY A 162 -1.14 -2.66 10.81
CA GLY A 162 -0.51 -3.05 12.07
C GLY A 162 -1.12 -4.28 12.74
N ASN A 163 -2.20 -4.85 12.21
CA ASN A 163 -2.76 -6.11 12.70
C ASN A 163 -3.40 -6.92 11.57
N ASP A 164 -3.05 -8.21 11.52
CA ASP A 164 -3.75 -9.17 10.66
C ASP A 164 -5.14 -9.53 11.22
N ARG A 165 -5.94 -10.13 10.35
CA ARG A 165 -7.27 -10.64 10.67
C ARG A 165 -7.18 -11.96 11.41
N PHE A 166 -8.26 -12.29 12.12
CA PHE A 166 -8.39 -13.51 12.91
C PHE A 166 -9.60 -14.32 12.46
N MET A 167 -9.69 -15.56 12.93
CA MET A 167 -10.92 -16.36 12.77
C MET A 167 -12.12 -15.65 13.40
N LYS A 168 -11.92 -15.13 14.62
CA LYS A 168 -12.85 -14.30 15.39
C LYS A 168 -12.01 -13.38 16.29
N LYS A 169 -12.60 -12.34 16.86
CA LYS A 169 -11.93 -11.43 17.81
C LYS A 169 -12.65 -11.43 19.17
N GLU A 170 -11.90 -11.11 20.22
CA GLU A 170 -12.45 -10.76 21.53
C GLU A 170 -12.25 -9.25 21.74
N VAL A 171 -13.29 -8.56 22.19
CA VAL A 171 -13.24 -7.12 22.47
C VAL A 171 -13.78 -6.82 23.87
N SER A 172 -13.20 -5.82 24.52
CA SER A 172 -13.65 -5.33 25.82
C SER A 172 -14.33 -3.97 25.66
N ILE A 173 -15.59 -3.88 26.08
CA ILE A 173 -16.36 -2.62 26.16
C ILE A 173 -16.70 -2.40 27.63
N GLY A 174 -16.10 -1.37 28.24
CA GLY A 174 -16.09 -1.22 29.70
C GLY A 174 -15.53 -2.48 30.38
N ASP A 175 -16.23 -2.99 31.38
CA ASP A 175 -15.82 -4.19 32.13
C ASP A 175 -16.26 -5.53 31.48
N LYS A 176 -16.89 -5.49 30.29
CA LYS A 176 -17.46 -6.67 29.65
C LYS A 176 -16.66 -7.08 28.43
N LYS A 177 -16.52 -8.41 28.26
CA LYS A 177 -15.88 -9.03 27.11
C LYS A 177 -16.92 -9.63 26.17
N TYR A 178 -16.66 -9.49 24.87
CA TYR A 178 -17.54 -9.96 23.81
C TYR A 178 -16.73 -10.71 22.75
N GLU A 179 -17.26 -11.85 22.28
CA GLU A 179 -16.82 -12.46 21.03
C GLU A 179 -17.47 -11.70 19.87
N ILE A 180 -16.67 -11.28 18.90
CA ILE A 180 -17.13 -10.70 17.64
C ILE A 180 -16.57 -11.48 16.46
N GLY A 181 -17.23 -11.38 15.31
CA GLY A 181 -16.78 -12.06 14.11
C GLY A 181 -15.60 -11.35 13.44
N ASP A 182 -14.86 -12.09 12.62
CA ASP A 182 -13.90 -11.54 11.67
C ASP A 182 -13.94 -12.36 10.38
N TYR A 183 -13.04 -13.32 10.16
CA TYR A 183 -13.19 -14.26 9.04
C TYR A 183 -14.42 -15.14 9.19
N ARG A 184 -14.65 -15.72 10.38
CA ARG A 184 -15.89 -16.42 10.73
C ARG A 184 -16.95 -15.43 11.24
N LEU A 185 -18.21 -15.82 11.12
CA LEU A 185 -19.30 -15.13 11.80
C LEU A 185 -19.26 -15.45 13.32
N SER A 186 -19.66 -14.49 14.14
CA SER A 186 -19.81 -14.69 15.60
C SER A 186 -20.99 -15.61 15.91
N ALA A 187 -21.04 -16.14 17.14
CA ALA A 187 -22.18 -16.92 17.59
C ALA A 187 -23.51 -16.14 17.50
N VAL A 188 -23.49 -14.84 17.80
CA VAL A 188 -24.68 -13.96 17.76
C VAL A 188 -25.13 -13.71 16.32
N GLU A 189 -24.20 -13.43 15.40
CA GLU A 189 -24.52 -13.26 13.98
C GLU A 189 -25.16 -14.52 13.39
N MET A 190 -24.59 -15.69 13.68
CA MET A 190 -25.14 -16.97 13.20
C MET A 190 -26.54 -17.26 13.75
N ASP A 191 -26.78 -16.96 15.02
CA ASP A 191 -28.10 -17.12 15.65
C ASP A 191 -29.13 -16.15 15.05
N ASN A 192 -28.74 -14.88 14.87
CA ASN A 192 -29.57 -13.87 14.22
C ASN A 192 -29.95 -14.28 12.80
N LEU A 193 -29.00 -14.76 11.98
CA LEU A 193 -29.26 -15.18 10.61
C LEU A 193 -30.27 -16.35 10.54
N LYS A 194 -30.18 -17.31 11.47
CA LYS A 194 -31.17 -18.41 11.58
C LYS A 194 -32.57 -17.88 11.91
N LYS A 195 -32.66 -16.93 12.84
CA LYS A 195 -33.93 -16.31 13.24
C LYS A 195 -34.53 -15.48 12.10
N LEU A 196 -33.71 -14.68 11.41
CA LEU A 196 -34.13 -13.91 10.24
C LEU A 196 -34.63 -14.82 9.11
N ARG A 197 -33.89 -15.89 8.78
CA ARG A 197 -34.33 -16.87 7.77
C ARG A 197 -35.66 -17.53 8.14
N SER A 198 -35.92 -17.75 9.43
CA SER A 198 -37.16 -18.35 9.91
C SER A 198 -38.34 -17.38 9.86
N ALA A 199 -38.10 -16.08 10.06
CA ALA A 199 -39.15 -15.05 10.12
C ALA A 199 -39.52 -14.47 8.75
N PHE A 200 -38.57 -14.35 7.82
CA PHE A 200 -38.78 -13.68 6.53
C PHE A 200 -38.73 -14.68 5.36
N SER A 201 -39.57 -14.46 4.34
CA SER A 201 -39.60 -15.30 3.13
C SER A 201 -38.44 -14.99 2.17
N SER A 202 -37.91 -13.76 2.22
CA SER A 202 -36.73 -13.32 1.47
C SER A 202 -35.66 -12.79 2.41
N LEU A 203 -34.48 -13.42 2.42
CA LEU A 203 -33.31 -12.96 3.18
C LEU A 203 -32.17 -12.60 2.22
N ILE A 204 -31.75 -11.33 2.26
CA ILE A 204 -30.64 -10.80 1.48
C ILE A 204 -29.49 -10.45 2.43
N LEU A 205 -28.28 -10.89 2.10
CA LEU A 205 -27.07 -10.47 2.79
C LEU A 205 -26.30 -9.45 1.95
N VAL A 206 -25.90 -8.37 2.60
CA VAL A 206 -24.98 -7.38 2.06
C VAL A 206 -23.68 -7.48 2.88
N LEU A 207 -22.57 -7.76 2.22
CA LEU A 207 -21.27 -7.95 2.87
C LEU A 207 -20.44 -6.67 2.74
N ASN A 208 -20.40 -5.89 3.82
CA ASN A 208 -19.60 -4.69 3.95
C ASN A 208 -18.26 -5.03 4.63
N VAL A 209 -17.38 -5.69 3.88
CA VAL A 209 -16.19 -6.39 4.41
C VAL A 209 -14.94 -6.04 3.60
N PRO A 210 -13.73 -6.09 4.20
CA PRO A 210 -12.48 -5.70 3.54
C PRO A 210 -11.94 -6.76 2.56
N GLY A 211 -12.51 -7.95 2.58
CA GLY A 211 -12.06 -9.10 1.80
C GLY A 211 -12.87 -10.34 2.18
N SER A 212 -12.32 -11.52 1.93
CA SER A 212 -13.05 -12.77 2.15
C SER A 212 -13.46 -12.98 3.62
N ILE A 213 -14.62 -13.60 3.76
CA ILE A 213 -15.13 -14.18 5.02
C ILE A 213 -15.57 -15.61 4.73
N SER A 214 -15.85 -16.36 5.78
CA SER A 214 -16.21 -17.77 5.75
C SER A 214 -17.38 -18.08 4.82
N VAL A 215 -17.09 -18.67 3.65
CA VAL A 215 -18.12 -19.16 2.73
C VAL A 215 -19.01 -20.20 3.40
N GLN A 216 -18.44 -21.06 4.24
CA GLN A 216 -19.20 -22.05 5.02
C GLN A 216 -20.27 -21.39 5.92
N ASP A 217 -19.95 -20.28 6.58
CA ASP A 217 -20.92 -19.57 7.43
C ASP A 217 -22.00 -18.87 6.58
N LEU A 218 -21.60 -18.31 5.43
CA LEU A 218 -22.53 -17.70 4.46
C LEU A 218 -23.51 -18.71 3.86
N GLU A 219 -23.04 -19.92 3.54
CA GLU A 219 -23.90 -21.01 3.08
C GLU A 219 -24.88 -21.44 4.18
N ALA A 220 -24.38 -21.58 5.41
CA ALA A 220 -25.20 -21.95 6.57
C ALA A 220 -26.27 -20.90 6.91
N ALA A 221 -26.09 -19.63 6.52
CA ALA A 221 -27.09 -18.57 6.68
C ALA A 221 -28.33 -18.77 5.79
N CYS A 222 -28.24 -19.59 4.72
CA CYS A 222 -29.35 -19.90 3.82
C CYS A 222 -30.05 -18.65 3.22
N ALA A 223 -29.28 -17.59 2.96
CA ALA A 223 -29.78 -16.39 2.31
C ALA A 223 -30.15 -16.63 0.83
N ASP A 224 -31.16 -15.93 0.34
CA ASP A 224 -31.61 -16.00 -1.06
C ASP A 224 -30.66 -15.24 -1.98
N ALA A 225 -30.13 -14.11 -1.53
CA ALA A 225 -29.08 -13.37 -2.22
C ALA A 225 -27.94 -12.96 -1.29
N ILE A 226 -26.74 -12.88 -1.87
CA ILE A 226 -25.52 -12.43 -1.20
C ILE A 226 -24.82 -11.45 -2.15
N LEU A 227 -24.75 -10.19 -1.74
CA LEU A 227 -24.03 -9.14 -2.45
C LEU A 227 -22.78 -8.77 -1.66
N LEU A 228 -21.61 -8.97 -2.26
CA LEU A 228 -20.36 -8.38 -1.75
C LEU A 228 -20.32 -6.91 -2.16
N MET A 229 -20.68 -6.03 -1.23
CA MET A 229 -20.55 -4.58 -1.44
C MET A 229 -19.13 -4.08 -1.18
N GLY A 230 -18.28 -4.87 -0.53
CA GLY A 230 -16.91 -4.49 -0.16
C GLY A 230 -16.89 -3.28 0.77
N GLN A 231 -15.95 -2.36 0.54
CA GLN A 231 -15.87 -1.06 1.19
C GLN A 231 -15.87 0.03 0.11
N ALA A 232 -16.99 0.73 -0.02
CA ALA A 232 -17.40 1.39 -1.27
C ALA A 232 -17.23 2.92 -1.29
N GLY A 233 -16.39 3.47 -0.41
CA GLY A 233 -16.16 4.92 -0.33
C GLY A 233 -17.37 5.69 0.22
N GLN A 234 -17.38 7.01 0.01
CA GLN A 234 -18.40 7.90 0.58
C GLN A 234 -19.82 7.65 0.04
N GLU A 235 -19.92 7.16 -1.19
CA GLU A 235 -21.19 6.86 -1.90
C GLU A 235 -21.67 5.42 -1.67
N GLY A 236 -21.04 4.66 -0.78
CA GLY A 236 -21.27 3.22 -0.65
C GLY A 236 -22.72 2.83 -0.40
N GLY A 237 -23.47 3.58 0.42
CA GLY A 237 -24.90 3.37 0.63
C GLY A 237 -25.72 3.62 -0.64
N ALA A 238 -25.43 4.69 -1.38
CA ALA A 238 -26.13 4.99 -2.63
C ALA A 238 -25.84 3.95 -3.72
N ALA A 239 -24.58 3.52 -3.85
CA ALA A 239 -24.17 2.50 -4.80
C ALA A 239 -24.81 1.13 -4.50
N VAL A 240 -24.88 0.72 -3.23
CA VAL A 240 -25.52 -0.55 -2.88
C VAL A 240 -27.03 -0.47 -3.13
N THR A 241 -27.66 0.67 -2.86
CA THR A 241 -29.08 0.89 -3.17
C THR A 241 -29.34 0.85 -4.68
N ASP A 242 -28.44 1.38 -5.52
CA ASP A 242 -28.58 1.28 -6.98
C ASP A 242 -28.56 -0.16 -7.47
N ILE A 243 -27.66 -0.98 -6.92
CA ILE A 243 -27.61 -2.41 -7.22
C ILE A 243 -28.90 -3.08 -6.73
N LEU A 244 -29.25 -2.92 -5.45
CA LEU A 244 -30.40 -3.60 -4.86
C LEU A 244 -31.71 -3.23 -5.54
N THR A 245 -31.82 -2.05 -6.15
CA THR A 245 -33.01 -1.60 -6.91
C THR A 245 -32.95 -1.87 -8.40
N GLY A 246 -31.82 -2.35 -8.93
CA GLY A 246 -31.63 -2.58 -10.36
C GLY A 246 -31.44 -1.31 -11.19
N LYS A 247 -31.18 -0.16 -10.56
CA LYS A 247 -30.70 1.05 -11.26
C LYS A 247 -29.31 0.81 -11.86
N ALA A 248 -28.51 0.02 -11.18
CA ALA A 248 -27.27 -0.55 -11.69
C ALA A 248 -27.36 -2.07 -11.68
N THR A 249 -26.75 -2.70 -12.67
CA THR A 249 -26.62 -4.16 -12.76
C THR A 249 -25.25 -4.59 -12.23
N PRO A 250 -25.18 -5.55 -11.29
CA PRO A 250 -23.90 -6.10 -10.84
C PRO A 250 -23.06 -6.60 -12.02
N SER A 251 -21.80 -6.19 -12.03
CA SER A 251 -20.81 -6.61 -13.02
C SER A 251 -19.42 -6.86 -12.45
N GLY A 252 -19.26 -6.73 -11.12
CA GLY A 252 -17.99 -7.02 -10.47
C GLY A 252 -17.68 -8.51 -10.48
N LYS A 253 -16.40 -8.84 -10.48
CA LYS A 253 -15.84 -10.19 -10.45
C LYS A 253 -14.82 -10.30 -9.32
N LEU A 254 -14.78 -11.43 -8.61
CA LEU A 254 -13.82 -11.64 -7.52
C LEU A 254 -12.37 -11.56 -8.00
N THR A 255 -11.53 -10.82 -7.28
CA THR A 255 -10.08 -10.71 -7.55
C THR A 255 -9.24 -11.64 -6.68
N ALA A 256 -9.89 -12.42 -5.82
CA ALA A 256 -9.28 -13.48 -5.04
C ALA A 256 -10.24 -14.67 -4.94
N THR A 257 -9.68 -15.88 -4.89
CA THR A 257 -10.44 -17.11 -4.70
C THR A 257 -10.98 -17.15 -3.27
N TRP A 258 -12.28 -17.37 -3.09
CA TRP A 258 -12.86 -17.58 -1.76
C TRP A 258 -12.99 -19.08 -1.50
N ALA A 259 -12.15 -19.59 -0.60
CA ALA A 259 -12.15 -20.99 -0.22
C ALA A 259 -13.45 -21.40 0.52
N LYS A 260 -13.80 -22.69 0.43
CA LYS A 260 -14.93 -23.25 1.22
C LYS A 260 -14.61 -23.20 2.71
N LYS A 261 -13.39 -23.57 3.07
CA LYS A 261 -12.83 -23.47 4.42
C LYS A 261 -11.49 -22.74 4.36
N TYR A 262 -11.10 -22.11 5.47
CA TYR A 262 -9.81 -21.43 5.51
C TYR A 262 -8.65 -22.41 5.30
N GLU A 263 -8.75 -23.62 5.84
CA GLU A 263 -7.72 -24.64 5.75
C GLU A 263 -7.46 -25.14 4.32
N ASP A 264 -8.33 -24.80 3.37
CA ASP A 264 -8.13 -25.10 1.96
C ASP A 264 -7.13 -24.14 1.29
N TYR A 265 -6.80 -22.98 1.88
CA TYR A 265 -5.77 -22.09 1.35
C TYR A 265 -4.37 -22.71 1.51
N PRO A 266 -3.45 -22.50 0.54
CA PRO A 266 -2.12 -23.08 0.60
C PRO A 266 -1.26 -22.56 1.76
N THR A 267 -1.61 -21.38 2.28
CA THR A 267 -0.93 -20.62 3.33
C THR A 267 -1.50 -20.86 4.73
N ALA A 268 -2.69 -21.49 4.86
CA ALA A 268 -3.37 -21.63 6.15
C ALA A 268 -2.53 -22.36 7.22
N GLY A 269 -1.63 -23.24 6.77
CA GLY A 269 -0.71 -23.99 7.61
C GLY A 269 0.66 -23.35 7.81
N ASN A 270 0.92 -22.11 7.37
CA ASN A 270 2.18 -21.40 7.61
C ASN A 270 2.00 -19.90 7.95
N PHE A 271 0.87 -19.28 7.62
CA PHE A 271 0.60 -17.87 7.91
C PHE A 271 0.58 -17.62 9.42
N LEU A 272 1.37 -16.65 9.89
CA LEU A 272 1.52 -16.29 11.30
C LEU A 272 1.99 -17.43 12.23
N GLN A 273 2.64 -18.47 11.71
CA GLN A 273 3.27 -19.48 12.58
C GLN A 273 4.54 -18.97 13.27
N ASP A 274 5.34 -18.18 12.56
CA ASP A 274 6.47 -17.44 13.11
C ASP A 274 6.30 -15.95 12.77
N PHE A 275 6.14 -15.11 13.78
CA PHE A 275 5.95 -13.67 13.58
C PHE A 275 7.21 -12.98 13.03
N ASN A 276 8.39 -13.58 13.18
CA ASN A 276 9.63 -13.00 12.66
C ASN A 276 9.96 -13.50 11.25
N LYS A 277 9.26 -14.51 10.76
CA LYS A 277 9.63 -15.19 9.52
C LYS A 277 8.42 -15.77 8.79
N ALA A 278 8.18 -15.27 7.59
CA ALA A 278 7.14 -15.77 6.70
C ALA A 278 7.79 -16.61 5.58
N VAL A 279 7.60 -17.92 5.61
CA VAL A 279 8.20 -18.85 4.63
C VAL A 279 7.19 -19.18 3.54
N TYR A 280 7.48 -18.81 2.29
CA TYR A 280 6.52 -18.86 1.19
C TYR A 280 6.57 -20.22 0.50
N THR A 281 6.23 -21.27 1.25
CA THR A 281 6.29 -22.67 0.77
C THR A 281 5.31 -22.97 -0.34
N GLU A 282 4.32 -22.11 -0.61
CA GLU A 282 3.42 -22.22 -1.75
C GLU A 282 4.08 -21.86 -3.10
N GLY A 283 5.21 -21.15 -3.10
CA GLY A 283 5.89 -20.71 -4.32
C GLY A 283 4.95 -19.95 -5.26
N ILE A 284 4.92 -20.34 -6.53
CA ILE A 284 4.02 -19.74 -7.54
C ILE A 284 2.54 -20.10 -7.35
N TYR A 285 2.21 -21.05 -6.46
CA TYR A 285 0.85 -21.55 -6.25
C TYR A 285 0.09 -20.68 -5.24
N VAL A 286 -0.07 -19.39 -5.56
CA VAL A 286 -0.90 -18.44 -4.80
C VAL A 286 -2.30 -18.38 -5.39
N GLY A 287 -3.33 -18.39 -4.54
CA GLY A 287 -4.71 -18.22 -4.97
C GLY A 287 -5.19 -19.29 -5.96
N TYR A 288 -5.88 -18.89 -7.02
CA TYR A 288 -6.42 -19.81 -8.03
C TYR A 288 -5.36 -20.69 -8.70
N ARG A 289 -4.10 -20.24 -8.80
CA ARG A 289 -3.00 -21.09 -9.30
C ARG A 289 -2.89 -22.37 -8.46
N TYR A 290 -3.09 -22.29 -7.14
CA TYR A 290 -3.19 -23.47 -6.28
C TYR A 290 -4.51 -24.22 -6.46
N PHE A 291 -5.65 -23.53 -6.30
CA PHE A 291 -6.95 -24.21 -6.29
C PHE A 291 -7.19 -25.01 -7.58
N ASP A 292 -6.81 -24.43 -8.72
CA ASP A 292 -7.04 -25.01 -10.04
C ASP A 292 -6.07 -26.15 -10.32
N THR A 293 -4.79 -25.99 -9.97
CA THR A 293 -3.74 -27.02 -10.17
C THR A 293 -3.94 -28.24 -9.28
N PHE A 294 -4.28 -28.04 -8.00
CA PHE A 294 -4.42 -29.13 -7.04
C PHE A 294 -5.87 -29.65 -6.93
N ASN A 295 -6.75 -29.17 -7.81
CA ASN A 295 -8.17 -29.52 -7.86
C ASN A 295 -8.88 -29.38 -6.50
N VAL A 296 -8.55 -28.31 -5.78
CA VAL A 296 -9.23 -27.92 -4.54
C VAL A 296 -10.48 -27.15 -4.94
N GLY A 297 -11.65 -27.58 -4.46
CA GLY A 297 -12.93 -26.97 -4.83
C GLY A 297 -13.14 -25.64 -4.10
N PRO A 298 -13.16 -24.49 -4.81
CA PRO A 298 -13.40 -23.20 -4.17
C PRO A 298 -14.88 -23.06 -3.75
N GLY A 299 -15.14 -22.14 -2.82
CA GLY A 299 -16.49 -21.67 -2.53
C GLY A 299 -16.98 -20.75 -3.65
N TYR A 300 -16.16 -19.74 -3.97
CA TYR A 300 -16.30 -18.92 -5.17
C TYR A 300 -14.92 -18.80 -5.86
N PRO A 301 -14.81 -19.15 -7.15
CA PRO A 301 -13.52 -19.12 -7.85
C PRO A 301 -13.08 -17.70 -8.18
N PHE A 302 -11.79 -17.53 -8.47
CA PHE A 302 -11.25 -16.29 -9.04
C PHE A 302 -12.02 -15.88 -10.31
N GLY A 303 -12.27 -14.58 -10.45
CA GLY A 303 -13.02 -14.01 -11.56
C GLY A 303 -14.53 -14.27 -11.50
N TYR A 304 -15.08 -14.87 -10.44
CA TYR A 304 -16.52 -15.15 -10.33
C TYR A 304 -17.35 -13.91 -9.99
N GLY A 305 -18.54 -13.79 -10.60
CA GLY A 305 -19.55 -12.81 -10.22
C GLY A 305 -20.79 -12.90 -11.11
N LEU A 306 -21.96 -12.91 -10.49
CA LEU A 306 -23.26 -12.96 -11.17
C LEU A 306 -23.70 -11.57 -11.65
N SER A 307 -24.71 -11.57 -12.51
CA SER A 307 -25.40 -10.38 -13.00
C SER A 307 -26.91 -10.55 -12.90
N TYR A 308 -27.68 -9.48 -13.12
CA TYR A 308 -29.13 -9.57 -13.31
C TYR A 308 -29.52 -10.01 -14.72
N THR A 309 -28.57 -10.01 -15.65
CA THR A 309 -28.75 -10.49 -17.01
C THR A 309 -27.84 -11.70 -17.30
N THR A 310 -27.95 -12.27 -18.49
CA THR A 310 -27.12 -13.40 -18.95
C THR A 310 -26.37 -13.04 -20.21
N PHE A 311 -25.14 -13.52 -20.35
CA PHE A 311 -24.30 -13.27 -21.52
C PHE A 311 -23.96 -14.55 -22.25
N ALA A 312 -23.86 -14.47 -23.58
CA ALA A 312 -23.33 -15.53 -24.42
C ALA A 312 -22.03 -15.07 -25.08
N LEU A 313 -20.99 -15.89 -24.96
CA LEU A 313 -19.73 -15.72 -25.68
C LEU A 313 -19.79 -16.57 -26.95
N GLY A 314 -19.73 -15.92 -28.12
CA GLY A 314 -19.81 -16.54 -29.44
C GLY A 314 -18.72 -16.04 -30.39
N ASN A 315 -18.69 -16.59 -31.61
CA ASN A 315 -17.70 -16.26 -32.66
C ASN A 315 -16.26 -16.23 -32.12
N LEU A 316 -15.88 -17.28 -31.40
CA LEU A 316 -14.55 -17.39 -30.82
C LEU A 316 -13.54 -17.65 -31.93
N GLU A 317 -12.65 -16.70 -32.15
CA GLU A 317 -11.59 -16.77 -33.15
C GLU A 317 -10.23 -16.58 -32.47
N ALA A 318 -9.23 -17.32 -32.95
CA ALA A 318 -7.86 -17.20 -32.48
C ALA A 318 -6.91 -17.20 -33.67
N SER A 319 -5.97 -16.26 -33.68
CA SER A 319 -4.90 -16.16 -34.67
C SER A 319 -3.60 -15.71 -34.02
N LEU A 320 -2.48 -15.97 -34.69
CA LEU A 320 -1.20 -15.34 -34.37
C LEU A 320 -0.94 -14.24 -35.39
N ASP A 321 -0.63 -13.06 -34.87
CA ASP A 321 -0.13 -11.90 -35.61
C ASP A 321 1.33 -11.71 -35.18
N GLU A 322 2.26 -12.20 -36.00
CA GLU A 322 3.68 -12.37 -35.64
C GLU A 322 3.85 -13.16 -34.33
N ASP A 323 4.36 -12.51 -33.28
CA ASP A 323 4.56 -13.08 -31.95
C ASP A 323 3.46 -12.67 -30.95
N THR A 324 2.28 -12.29 -31.44
CA THR A 324 1.14 -11.87 -30.62
C THR A 324 -0.08 -12.75 -30.87
N LEU A 325 -0.62 -13.35 -29.81
CA LEU A 325 -1.92 -14.00 -29.83
C LEU A 325 -3.03 -12.96 -29.92
N VAL A 326 -3.92 -13.10 -30.90
CA VAL A 326 -5.11 -12.27 -31.07
C VAL A 326 -6.34 -13.16 -30.91
N LEU A 327 -7.17 -12.85 -29.91
CA LEU A 327 -8.42 -13.53 -29.62
C LEU A 327 -9.61 -12.61 -29.93
N GLY A 328 -10.49 -13.04 -30.82
CA GLY A 328 -11.77 -12.40 -31.10
C GLY A 328 -12.91 -13.11 -30.38
N VAL A 329 -13.81 -12.35 -29.77
CA VAL A 329 -15.04 -12.87 -29.15
C VAL A 329 -16.17 -11.88 -29.31
N THR A 330 -17.34 -12.36 -29.74
CA THR A 330 -18.59 -11.61 -29.67
C THR A 330 -19.26 -11.90 -28.33
N VAL A 331 -19.52 -10.86 -27.54
CA VAL A 331 -20.30 -10.96 -26.30
C VAL A 331 -21.70 -10.42 -26.58
N GLU A 332 -22.72 -11.25 -26.35
CA GLU A 332 -24.13 -10.88 -26.50
C GLU A 332 -24.83 -10.84 -25.14
N ASN A 333 -25.54 -9.76 -24.85
CA ASN A 333 -26.47 -9.74 -23.72
C ASN A 333 -27.77 -10.45 -24.11
N THR A 334 -27.95 -11.65 -23.57
CA THR A 334 -29.10 -12.53 -23.87
C THR A 334 -30.24 -12.42 -22.87
N GLY A 335 -30.05 -11.67 -21.78
CA GLY A 335 -31.05 -11.55 -20.72
C GLY A 335 -31.92 -10.30 -20.86
N ALA A 336 -32.58 -9.92 -19.75
CA ALA A 336 -33.62 -8.89 -19.74
C ALA A 336 -33.14 -7.52 -19.21
N PHE A 337 -31.95 -7.44 -18.62
CA PHE A 337 -31.41 -6.21 -18.06
C PHE A 337 -30.21 -5.74 -18.88
N ALA A 338 -30.01 -4.42 -18.99
CA ALA A 338 -28.73 -3.91 -19.47
C ALA A 338 -27.63 -4.31 -18.47
N GLY A 339 -26.44 -4.65 -18.97
CA GLY A 339 -25.37 -5.12 -18.11
C GLY A 339 -24.02 -5.14 -18.81
N ARG A 340 -22.98 -5.47 -18.04
CA ARG A 340 -21.61 -5.65 -18.53
C ARG A 340 -21.12 -7.05 -18.18
N GLU A 341 -20.27 -7.59 -19.03
CA GLU A 341 -19.56 -8.86 -18.77
C GLU A 341 -18.06 -8.66 -18.88
N VAL A 342 -17.31 -9.53 -18.19
CA VAL A 342 -15.85 -9.57 -18.25
C VAL A 342 -15.43 -10.85 -18.95
N VAL A 343 -14.80 -10.69 -20.11
CA VAL A 343 -14.11 -11.77 -20.81
C VAL A 343 -12.74 -11.96 -20.18
N GLN A 344 -12.42 -13.19 -19.79
CA GLN A 344 -11.16 -13.56 -19.16
C GLN A 344 -10.46 -14.64 -19.99
N VAL A 345 -9.15 -14.49 -20.19
CA VAL A 345 -8.32 -15.40 -20.99
C VAL A 345 -7.28 -16.05 -20.09
N TYR A 346 -7.33 -17.38 -20.06
CA TYR A 346 -6.44 -18.21 -19.26
C TYR A 346 -5.55 -19.07 -20.15
N VAL A 347 -4.28 -19.23 -19.77
CA VAL A 347 -3.30 -20.02 -20.53
C VAL A 347 -2.70 -21.12 -19.67
N SER A 348 -2.66 -22.32 -20.23
CA SER A 348 -2.10 -23.53 -19.67
C SER A 348 -0.76 -23.85 -20.36
N ALA A 349 0.37 -23.43 -19.78
CA ALA A 349 1.71 -23.65 -20.35
C ALA A 349 2.12 -25.13 -20.35
N PRO A 350 2.88 -25.65 -21.32
CA PRO A 350 3.24 -27.07 -21.36
C PRO A 350 4.04 -27.48 -20.11
N VAL A 351 3.69 -28.64 -19.54
CA VAL A 351 4.48 -29.26 -18.46
C VAL A 351 5.65 -29.98 -19.12
N SER A 352 6.85 -29.41 -19.03
CA SER A 352 8.07 -29.96 -19.62
C SER A 352 9.16 -30.15 -18.56
N GLU A 353 10.06 -29.18 -18.43
CA GLU A 353 11.22 -29.19 -17.53
C GLU A 353 10.93 -28.51 -16.18
N MET A 354 9.86 -27.72 -16.13
CA MET A 354 9.39 -27.00 -14.95
C MET A 354 7.95 -27.40 -14.66
N ASP A 355 7.59 -27.47 -13.39
CA ASP A 355 6.18 -27.56 -13.00
C ASP A 355 5.47 -26.24 -13.27
N MET A 356 4.22 -26.32 -13.70
CA MET A 356 3.43 -25.19 -14.16
C MET A 356 2.08 -25.18 -13.43
N PRO A 357 1.47 -24.01 -13.21
CA PRO A 357 0.09 -23.95 -12.82
C PRO A 357 -0.80 -24.50 -13.94
N GLU A 358 -1.95 -25.03 -13.57
CA GLU A 358 -2.96 -25.49 -14.53
C GLU A 358 -3.36 -24.36 -15.48
N GLN A 359 -3.45 -23.14 -14.95
CA GLN A 359 -3.68 -21.93 -15.73
C GLN A 359 -3.19 -20.68 -15.04
N GLU A 360 -2.98 -19.66 -15.86
CA GLU A 360 -2.77 -18.28 -15.44
C GLU A 360 -3.64 -17.35 -16.29
N LEU A 361 -4.17 -16.30 -15.67
CA LEU A 361 -4.80 -15.19 -16.38
C LEU A 361 -3.73 -14.46 -17.21
N LYS A 362 -3.97 -14.32 -18.52
CA LYS A 362 -3.06 -13.62 -19.44
C LYS A 362 -3.71 -12.46 -20.19
N GLY A 363 -5.02 -12.30 -20.06
CA GLY A 363 -5.75 -11.16 -20.61
C GLY A 363 -7.18 -11.11 -20.10
N PHE A 364 -7.75 -9.91 -20.09
CA PHE A 364 -9.16 -9.70 -19.78
C PHE A 364 -9.64 -8.42 -20.47
N GLN A 365 -10.95 -8.33 -20.70
CA GLN A 365 -11.60 -7.12 -21.16
C GLN A 365 -13.05 -7.09 -20.68
N LYS A 366 -13.49 -5.94 -20.17
CA LYS A 366 -14.89 -5.70 -19.83
C LYS A 366 -15.62 -5.10 -21.02
N THR A 367 -16.86 -5.51 -21.22
CA THR A 367 -17.72 -4.95 -22.27
C THR A 367 -18.15 -3.52 -21.94
N MET A 368 -18.56 -2.78 -22.97
CA MET A 368 -19.48 -1.65 -22.81
C MET A 368 -20.80 -2.09 -22.15
N LEU A 369 -21.67 -1.12 -21.81
CA LEU A 369 -22.97 -1.44 -21.22
C LEU A 369 -23.87 -1.93 -22.36
N LEU A 370 -24.17 -3.21 -22.38
CA LEU A 370 -24.98 -3.83 -23.41
C LEU A 370 -26.45 -3.83 -23.00
N ALA A 371 -27.31 -3.25 -23.82
CA ALA A 371 -28.75 -3.43 -23.72
C ALA A 371 -29.16 -4.90 -24.03
N PRO A 372 -30.36 -5.35 -23.63
CA PRO A 372 -30.87 -6.66 -24.03
C PRO A 372 -30.81 -6.88 -25.56
N GLY A 373 -30.16 -7.95 -25.99
CA GLY A 373 -29.92 -8.32 -27.40
C GLY A 373 -28.75 -7.60 -28.07
N GLU A 374 -28.11 -6.65 -27.40
CA GLU A 374 -26.94 -5.94 -27.93
C GLU A 374 -25.68 -6.83 -27.86
N LYS A 375 -24.76 -6.58 -28.80
CA LYS A 375 -23.52 -7.33 -28.97
C LYS A 375 -22.33 -6.39 -29.04
N GLU A 376 -21.20 -6.86 -28.53
CA GLU A 376 -19.90 -6.22 -28.72
C GLU A 376 -18.87 -7.25 -29.17
N ASP A 377 -18.09 -6.88 -30.18
CA ASP A 377 -16.94 -7.66 -30.64
C ASP A 377 -15.67 -7.17 -29.93
N ILE A 378 -15.11 -8.02 -29.09
CA ILE A 378 -13.92 -7.76 -28.30
C ILE A 378 -12.71 -8.42 -28.96
N LYS A 379 -11.57 -7.73 -28.93
CA LYS A 379 -10.26 -8.26 -29.38
C LYS A 379 -9.23 -8.14 -28.27
N ILE A 380 -8.77 -9.27 -27.75
CA ILE A 380 -7.72 -9.34 -26.73
C ILE A 380 -6.40 -9.72 -27.40
N ARG A 381 -5.35 -8.93 -27.16
CA ARG A 381 -4.00 -9.13 -27.72
C ARG A 381 -3.03 -9.49 -26.60
N ILE A 382 -2.34 -10.61 -26.75
CA ILE A 382 -1.41 -11.15 -25.75
C ILE A 382 -0.08 -11.46 -26.44
N PRO A 383 0.97 -10.65 -26.23
CA PRO A 383 2.31 -10.98 -26.70
C PRO A 383 2.75 -12.36 -26.17
N LEU A 384 3.35 -13.19 -27.01
CA LEU A 384 3.80 -14.53 -26.61
C LEU A 384 4.82 -14.49 -25.48
N ARG A 385 5.62 -13.41 -25.38
CA ARG A 385 6.54 -13.14 -24.25
C ARG A 385 5.83 -13.18 -22.89
N ASN A 386 4.57 -12.76 -22.81
CA ASN A 386 3.80 -12.75 -21.56
C ASN A 386 3.39 -14.16 -21.10
N LEU A 387 3.61 -15.18 -21.94
CA LEU A 387 3.40 -16.60 -21.62
C LEU A 387 4.67 -17.26 -21.05
N ALA A 388 5.78 -16.52 -20.97
CA ALA A 388 7.04 -17.04 -20.48
C ALA A 388 7.01 -17.27 -18.96
N SER A 389 7.89 -18.16 -18.49
CA SER A 389 8.09 -18.46 -17.08
C SER A 389 9.55 -18.30 -16.73
N TYR A 390 9.82 -17.84 -15.51
CA TYR A 390 11.15 -17.60 -15.03
C TYR A 390 11.85 -18.93 -14.67
N SER A 391 12.99 -19.18 -15.31
CA SER A 391 13.84 -20.34 -15.08
C SER A 391 15.20 -19.89 -14.56
N GLU A 392 15.49 -20.23 -13.29
CA GLU A 392 16.81 -20.00 -12.69
C GLU A 392 17.92 -20.70 -13.49
N ASN A 393 17.66 -21.93 -13.96
CA ASN A 393 18.62 -22.70 -14.76
C ASN A 393 18.97 -22.02 -16.10
N ALA A 394 18.00 -21.35 -16.71
CA ALA A 394 18.22 -20.62 -17.96
C ALA A 394 18.75 -19.19 -17.75
N GLY A 395 18.76 -18.69 -16.51
CA GLY A 395 19.07 -17.29 -16.21
C GLY A 395 18.06 -16.30 -16.79
N GLY A 396 16.78 -16.68 -16.85
CA GLY A 396 15.72 -15.76 -17.28
C GLY A 396 14.40 -16.41 -17.70
N TYR A 397 13.59 -15.66 -18.45
CA TYR A 397 12.24 -16.04 -18.82
C TYR A 397 12.24 -16.87 -20.10
N ILE A 398 11.70 -18.08 -20.02
CA ILE A 398 11.63 -19.02 -21.12
C ILE A 398 10.19 -19.29 -21.58
N LEU A 399 10.04 -19.47 -22.88
CA LEU A 399 8.89 -20.15 -23.45
C LEU A 399 9.28 -21.61 -23.71
N SER A 400 8.75 -22.52 -22.90
CA SER A 400 8.98 -23.95 -23.04
C SER A 400 8.42 -24.50 -24.35
N LYS A 401 9.17 -25.41 -24.98
CA LYS A 401 8.65 -26.23 -26.08
C LYS A 401 7.37 -26.94 -25.67
N GLY A 402 6.34 -26.90 -26.54
CA GLY A 402 5.10 -27.65 -26.35
C GLY A 402 3.85 -26.89 -26.79
N ASP A 403 2.70 -27.43 -26.38
CA ASP A 403 1.39 -26.86 -26.66
C ASP A 403 0.92 -26.03 -25.45
N TYR A 404 0.74 -24.72 -25.66
CA TYR A 404 0.09 -23.82 -24.72
C TYR A 404 -1.42 -23.83 -24.99
N GLY A 405 -2.20 -24.31 -24.04
CA GLY A 405 -3.66 -24.35 -24.15
C GLY A 405 -4.28 -23.00 -23.80
N VAL A 406 -5.09 -22.41 -24.68
CA VAL A 406 -5.76 -21.12 -24.45
C VAL A 406 -7.25 -21.36 -24.17
N ARG A 407 -7.74 -20.78 -23.08
CA ARG A 407 -9.14 -20.84 -22.66
C ARG A 407 -9.72 -19.45 -22.50
N ILE A 408 -11.01 -19.31 -22.80
CA ILE A 408 -11.76 -18.07 -22.63
C ILE A 408 -13.00 -18.33 -21.78
N GLY A 409 -13.37 -17.38 -20.94
CA GLY A 409 -14.49 -17.56 -20.02
C GLY A 409 -14.84 -16.31 -19.24
N THR A 410 -15.60 -16.51 -18.17
CA THR A 410 -16.09 -15.44 -17.29
C THR A 410 -15.68 -15.63 -15.83
N SER A 411 -14.97 -16.72 -15.52
CA SER A 411 -14.26 -16.98 -14.25
C SER A 411 -13.23 -18.09 -14.46
N SER A 412 -12.30 -18.32 -13.53
CA SER A 412 -11.28 -19.37 -13.67
C SER A 412 -11.87 -20.79 -13.79
N ARG A 413 -13.12 -20.99 -13.32
CA ARG A 413 -13.84 -22.28 -13.37
C ARG A 413 -14.97 -22.33 -14.40
N ASP A 414 -15.21 -21.26 -15.13
CA ASP A 414 -16.16 -21.22 -16.26
C ASP A 414 -15.43 -20.74 -17.50
N THR A 415 -14.71 -21.67 -18.13
CA THR A 415 -13.90 -21.41 -19.33
C THR A 415 -14.11 -22.50 -20.37
N LYS A 416 -13.85 -22.15 -21.63
CA LYS A 416 -13.90 -23.06 -22.78
C LYS A 416 -12.56 -23.01 -23.53
N PRO A 417 -12.03 -24.15 -23.99
CA PRO A 417 -10.82 -24.17 -24.80
C PRO A 417 -11.09 -23.51 -26.17
N VAL A 418 -10.14 -22.69 -26.62
CA VAL A 418 -10.25 -21.92 -27.88
C VAL A 418 -9.23 -22.39 -28.91
N CYS A 419 -7.97 -22.50 -28.52
CA CYS A 419 -6.89 -22.95 -29.40
C CYS A 419 -5.72 -23.51 -28.59
N LYS A 420 -4.76 -24.11 -29.29
CA LYS A 420 -3.42 -24.39 -28.78
C LYS A 420 -2.40 -23.56 -29.55
N ILE A 421 -1.43 -22.99 -28.86
CA ILE A 421 -0.25 -22.37 -29.47
C ILE A 421 0.89 -23.38 -29.37
N ARG A 422 1.42 -23.82 -30.51
CA ARG A 422 2.50 -24.81 -30.57
C ARG A 422 3.83 -24.12 -30.77
N LEU A 423 4.75 -24.35 -29.84
CA LEU A 423 6.17 -24.00 -29.94
C LEU A 423 6.99 -25.26 -30.18
N GLU A 424 7.79 -25.28 -31.25
CA GLU A 424 8.60 -26.45 -31.62
C GLU A 424 9.93 -26.55 -30.86
N GLN A 425 10.35 -25.46 -30.22
CA GLN A 425 11.57 -25.35 -29.44
C GLN A 425 11.38 -24.43 -28.22
N THR A 426 12.14 -24.70 -27.16
CA THR A 426 12.23 -23.80 -26.01
C THR A 426 13.01 -22.55 -26.43
N ALA A 427 12.56 -21.38 -26.01
CA ALA A 427 13.21 -20.12 -26.32
C ALA A 427 13.39 -19.26 -25.07
N LEU A 428 14.59 -18.67 -24.93
CA LEU A 428 14.85 -17.62 -23.95
C LEU A 428 14.27 -16.31 -24.50
N THR A 429 13.28 -15.75 -23.82
CA THR A 429 12.60 -14.52 -24.24
C THR A 429 13.16 -13.28 -23.56
N GLU A 430 13.74 -13.44 -22.39
CA GLU A 430 14.35 -12.37 -21.61
C GLU A 430 15.46 -12.97 -20.72
N GLN A 431 16.67 -12.45 -20.84
CA GLN A 431 17.80 -12.77 -19.98
C GLN A 431 17.86 -11.77 -18.82
N VAL A 432 18.00 -12.25 -17.59
CA VAL A 432 17.99 -11.43 -16.35
C VAL A 432 19.01 -11.99 -15.36
N LEU A 433 19.15 -11.34 -14.20
CA LEU A 433 20.03 -11.79 -13.12
C LEU A 433 19.27 -12.55 -12.03
N VAL A 434 20.02 -13.32 -11.23
CA VAL A 434 19.48 -13.85 -9.97
C VAL A 434 19.72 -12.79 -8.91
N GLU A 435 18.62 -12.26 -8.39
CA GLU A 435 18.53 -11.13 -7.46
C GLU A 435 17.87 -11.62 -6.17
N LEU A 436 18.25 -11.08 -5.01
CA LEU A 436 17.74 -11.51 -3.70
C LEU A 436 17.83 -13.04 -3.49
N PRO A 437 19.01 -13.66 -3.63
CA PRO A 437 19.15 -15.10 -3.47
C PRO A 437 18.74 -15.53 -2.05
N LEU A 438 18.17 -16.74 -1.96
CA LEU A 438 17.84 -17.33 -0.69
C LEU A 438 19.09 -17.49 0.20
N THR A 439 18.95 -17.12 1.47
CA THR A 439 19.98 -17.34 2.50
C THR A 439 19.87 -18.72 3.15
N GLU A 440 18.81 -19.46 2.85
CA GLU A 440 18.48 -20.78 3.39
C GLU A 440 17.75 -21.66 2.37
N THR A 441 17.65 -22.96 2.65
CA THR A 441 16.89 -23.88 1.79
C THR A 441 15.39 -23.64 1.92
N LEU A 442 14.70 -23.46 0.79
CA LEU A 442 13.24 -23.38 0.71
C LEU A 442 12.70 -24.59 -0.05
N GLU A 443 11.79 -25.35 0.57
CA GLU A 443 11.02 -26.40 -0.10
C GLU A 443 9.65 -25.86 -0.51
N GLU A 444 9.47 -25.63 -1.81
CA GLU A 444 8.22 -25.14 -2.37
C GLU A 444 7.28 -26.29 -2.79
N LYS A 445 5.98 -26.02 -2.76
CA LYS A 445 4.95 -26.89 -3.33
C LYS A 445 5.24 -27.08 -4.82
N LYS A 446 5.11 -28.32 -5.28
CA LYS A 446 5.22 -28.67 -6.70
C LYS A 446 3.86 -29.07 -7.24
N GLY A 447 3.52 -28.55 -8.41
CA GLY A 447 2.28 -28.89 -9.10
C GLY A 447 2.19 -30.36 -9.52
N LEU A 448 1.03 -30.76 -10.02
CA LEU A 448 0.88 -32.05 -10.68
C LEU A 448 1.68 -32.05 -11.99
N THR A 449 2.56 -33.04 -12.18
CA THR A 449 3.42 -33.16 -13.36
C THR A 449 2.73 -33.86 -14.55
N ASP A 450 1.47 -34.26 -14.40
CA ASP A 450 0.68 -34.94 -15.42
C ASP A 450 -0.69 -34.24 -15.56
N ARG A 451 -0.96 -33.70 -16.76
CA ARG A 451 -2.25 -33.08 -17.08
C ARG A 451 -3.25 -34.19 -17.40
N LYS A 452 -4.05 -34.53 -16.39
CA LYS A 452 -4.94 -35.71 -16.40
C LYS A 452 -5.99 -35.75 -17.53
N ASP A 453 -6.27 -34.64 -18.21
CA ASP A 453 -7.27 -34.59 -19.28
C ASP A 453 -6.79 -33.80 -20.51
N GLU A 454 -6.14 -34.49 -21.46
CA GLU A 454 -5.82 -33.90 -22.76
C GLU A 454 -7.02 -33.85 -23.72
N THR A 455 -8.15 -34.49 -23.37
CA THR A 455 -9.29 -34.63 -24.29
C THR A 455 -9.98 -33.30 -24.55
N ILE A 456 -9.91 -32.35 -23.60
CA ILE A 456 -10.44 -31.00 -23.75
C ILE A 456 -9.78 -30.22 -24.91
N TRP A 457 -8.59 -30.64 -25.34
CA TRP A 457 -7.83 -29.97 -26.41
C TRP A 457 -7.92 -30.67 -27.77
N LYS A 458 -8.72 -31.74 -27.90
CA LYS A 458 -8.73 -32.60 -29.09
C LYS A 458 -9.24 -31.88 -30.33
N ASP A 459 -10.27 -31.04 -30.17
CA ASP A 459 -11.02 -30.46 -31.29
C ASP A 459 -10.76 -28.95 -31.48
N VAL A 460 -9.77 -28.37 -30.78
CA VAL A 460 -9.39 -26.96 -30.93
C VAL A 460 -8.29 -26.76 -31.98
N PRO A 461 -8.28 -25.63 -32.72
CA PRO A 461 -7.22 -25.32 -33.68
C PRO A 461 -5.85 -25.23 -33.02
N VAL A 462 -4.81 -25.64 -33.76
CA VAL A 462 -3.41 -25.48 -33.38
C VAL A 462 -2.80 -24.35 -34.21
N LEU A 463 -2.34 -23.31 -33.52
CA LEU A 463 -1.63 -22.17 -34.09
C LEU A 463 -0.13 -22.42 -33.93
N LEU A 464 0.60 -22.55 -35.04
CA LEU A 464 2.06 -22.74 -35.00
C LEU A 464 2.76 -21.39 -34.80
N ALA A 465 3.50 -21.25 -33.71
CA ALA A 465 4.33 -20.07 -33.46
C ALA A 465 5.62 -20.14 -34.28
N VAL A 466 5.56 -19.69 -35.53
CA VAL A 466 6.71 -19.67 -36.46
C VAL A 466 7.71 -18.58 -36.07
N GLN A 467 7.21 -17.44 -35.60
CA GLN A 467 8.01 -16.33 -35.08
C GLN A 467 7.96 -16.37 -33.55
N ILE A 468 9.12 -16.51 -32.94
CA ILE A 468 9.29 -16.48 -31.49
C ILE A 468 9.84 -15.08 -31.12
N PRO A 469 9.41 -14.48 -30.00
CA PRO A 469 9.97 -13.21 -29.54
C PRO A 469 11.50 -13.25 -29.47
N GLU A 470 12.16 -12.17 -29.91
CA GLU A 470 13.60 -12.02 -29.71
C GLU A 470 13.93 -11.99 -28.21
N THR A 471 15.10 -12.55 -27.88
CA THR A 471 15.65 -12.49 -26.52
C THR A 471 16.00 -11.05 -26.18
N LEU A 472 15.34 -10.51 -25.16
CA LEU A 472 15.74 -9.25 -24.55
C LEU A 472 16.87 -9.53 -23.54
N ASP A 473 17.95 -8.77 -23.59
CA ASP A 473 18.95 -8.77 -22.53
C ASP A 473 18.60 -7.68 -21.53
N SER A 474 17.88 -8.07 -20.48
CA SER A 474 17.43 -7.19 -19.40
C SER A 474 18.31 -7.32 -18.17
N ARG A 475 19.47 -7.99 -18.25
CA ARG A 475 20.39 -8.05 -17.11
C ARG A 475 20.77 -6.63 -16.70
N SER A 476 20.67 -6.38 -15.39
CA SER A 476 20.98 -5.05 -14.88
C SER A 476 22.38 -4.62 -15.32
N ALA A 477 22.46 -3.43 -15.93
CA ALA A 477 23.73 -2.76 -16.19
C ALA A 477 24.39 -2.26 -14.88
N TYR A 478 23.64 -2.27 -13.77
CA TYR A 478 24.04 -1.70 -12.50
C TYR A 478 24.81 -2.64 -11.57
N SER A 479 24.78 -3.95 -11.81
CA SER A 479 25.48 -4.93 -10.97
C SER A 479 27.00 -4.77 -11.00
N ASP A 480 27.54 -4.11 -12.03
CA ASP A 480 28.94 -3.70 -12.16
C ASP A 480 29.12 -2.16 -12.23
N GLU A 481 28.06 -1.38 -11.96
CA GLU A 481 28.10 0.08 -12.17
C GLU A 481 29.10 0.75 -11.23
N LYS A 482 29.88 1.66 -11.82
CA LYS A 482 30.66 2.63 -11.07
C LYS A 482 29.82 3.85 -10.76
N VAL A 483 29.79 4.24 -9.51
CA VAL A 483 29.15 5.48 -9.09
C VAL A 483 30.06 6.66 -9.44
N VAL A 484 29.49 7.71 -10.05
CA VAL A 484 30.23 8.92 -10.41
C VAL A 484 29.99 9.99 -9.35
N THR A 485 31.05 10.39 -8.64
CA THR A 485 31.07 11.57 -7.79
C THR A 485 31.44 12.79 -8.60
N TYR A 486 30.59 13.80 -8.60
CA TYR A 486 30.87 15.12 -9.17
C TYR A 486 31.40 16.03 -8.07
N ALA A 487 32.70 16.32 -8.09
CA ALA A 487 33.37 17.07 -7.03
C ALA A 487 33.76 18.47 -7.49
N THR A 488 33.44 19.50 -6.70
CA THR A 488 33.99 20.84 -6.89
C THR A 488 35.33 21.05 -6.21
N ASP A 489 35.63 20.24 -5.19
CA ASP A 489 36.94 20.23 -4.52
C ASP A 489 37.91 19.31 -5.27
N THR A 490 38.90 19.91 -5.94
CA THR A 490 39.92 19.17 -6.70
C THR A 490 40.84 18.31 -5.82
N SER A 491 40.79 18.44 -4.49
CA SER A 491 41.53 17.57 -3.57
C SER A 491 40.79 16.27 -3.26
N TYR A 492 39.48 16.19 -3.51
CA TYR A 492 38.68 14.99 -3.28
C TYR A 492 39.24 13.79 -4.06
N GLN A 493 39.37 12.65 -3.38
CA GLN A 493 39.81 11.38 -3.96
C GLN A 493 38.72 10.33 -3.80
N PRO A 494 38.60 9.35 -4.73
CA PRO A 494 37.69 8.24 -4.57
C PRO A 494 37.93 7.52 -3.23
N VAL A 495 36.86 7.29 -2.49
CA VAL A 495 36.85 6.63 -1.18
C VAL A 495 36.28 5.21 -1.23
N MET A 496 35.54 4.86 -2.30
CA MET A 496 35.01 3.51 -2.54
C MET A 496 35.63 2.89 -3.80
N PRO A 497 35.78 1.54 -3.85
CA PRO A 497 36.39 0.86 -5.00
C PRO A 497 35.57 0.98 -6.31
N TYR A 498 34.26 1.17 -6.18
CA TYR A 498 33.34 1.38 -7.31
C TYR A 498 33.24 2.85 -7.72
N GLU A 499 33.86 3.78 -6.99
CA GLU A 499 33.69 5.21 -7.24
C GLU A 499 34.61 5.71 -8.36
N THR A 500 34.08 6.62 -9.17
CA THR A 500 34.84 7.45 -10.10
C THR A 500 34.57 8.91 -9.83
N VAL A 501 35.58 9.77 -10.00
CA VAL A 501 35.44 11.20 -9.71
C VAL A 501 35.51 12.01 -11.00
N ARG A 502 34.56 12.94 -11.14
CA ARG A 502 34.57 13.99 -12.17
C ARG A 502 34.61 15.35 -11.50
N TYR A 503 35.60 16.16 -11.85
CA TYR A 503 35.72 17.51 -11.31
C TYR A 503 34.92 18.50 -12.14
N VAL A 504 34.12 19.33 -11.47
CA VAL A 504 33.28 20.36 -12.08
C VAL A 504 33.52 21.71 -11.42
N GLU A 505 33.29 22.79 -12.15
CA GLU A 505 33.48 24.15 -11.65
C GLU A 505 32.39 24.52 -10.64
N LYS A 506 32.76 25.00 -9.44
CA LYS A 506 31.80 25.52 -8.48
C LYS A 506 31.20 26.83 -8.99
N LYS A 507 29.88 26.86 -9.18
CA LYS A 507 29.08 28.03 -9.53
C LYS A 507 27.85 28.09 -8.65
N GLU A 508 27.17 29.23 -8.65
CA GLU A 508 25.91 29.42 -7.92
C GLU A 508 24.73 29.19 -8.87
N TRP A 509 24.42 27.92 -9.13
CA TRP A 509 23.29 27.55 -9.98
C TRP A 509 21.99 27.51 -9.19
N LYS A 510 20.89 27.87 -9.83
CA LYS A 510 19.52 27.64 -9.37
C LYS A 510 18.90 26.46 -10.11
N LEU A 511 17.90 25.82 -9.52
CA LEU A 511 17.21 24.68 -10.14
C LEU A 511 16.59 25.05 -11.50
N ASN A 512 16.10 26.29 -11.67
CA ASN A 512 15.63 26.81 -12.96
C ASN A 512 16.72 26.86 -14.05
N ASP A 513 18.01 26.92 -13.67
CA ASP A 513 19.10 26.87 -14.64
C ASP A 513 19.18 25.48 -15.29
N VAL A 514 18.89 24.41 -14.52
CA VAL A 514 18.76 23.03 -15.00
C VAL A 514 17.58 22.92 -15.96
N ALA A 515 16.40 23.42 -15.58
CA ALA A 515 15.20 23.42 -16.42
C ALA A 515 15.43 24.16 -17.76
N SER A 516 16.25 25.22 -17.76
CA SER A 516 16.63 25.95 -18.97
C SER A 516 17.73 25.30 -19.81
N GLY A 517 18.28 24.15 -19.37
CA GLY A 517 19.36 23.43 -20.04
C GLY A 517 20.74 24.10 -19.95
N ARG A 518 20.93 25.05 -19.01
CA ARG A 518 22.22 25.77 -18.83
C ARG A 518 23.25 24.99 -18.03
N VAL A 519 22.82 23.99 -17.27
CA VAL A 519 23.64 23.14 -16.39
C VAL A 519 22.96 21.78 -16.27
N SER A 520 23.71 20.69 -16.11
CA SER A 520 23.12 19.38 -15.86
C SER A 520 22.59 19.26 -14.42
N MET A 521 21.72 18.27 -14.16
CA MET A 521 21.24 18.02 -12.80
C MET A 521 22.39 17.60 -11.87
N GLU A 522 23.33 16.80 -12.38
CA GLU A 522 24.51 16.32 -11.67
C GLU A 522 25.47 17.49 -11.33
N GLU A 523 25.68 18.42 -12.26
CA GLU A 523 26.47 19.64 -12.02
C GLU A 523 25.80 20.59 -11.01
N PHE A 524 24.46 20.68 -11.02
CA PHE A 524 23.73 21.42 -9.99
C PHE A 524 23.89 20.75 -8.62
N ALA A 525 23.75 19.42 -8.52
CA ALA A 525 23.92 18.69 -7.27
C ALA A 525 25.36 18.76 -6.73
N ALA A 526 26.36 18.84 -7.62
CA ALA A 526 27.77 18.94 -7.25
C ALA A 526 28.14 20.20 -6.46
N GLN A 527 27.34 21.28 -6.56
CA GLN A 527 27.59 22.51 -5.83
C GLN A 527 27.21 22.42 -4.35
N LEU A 528 26.30 21.49 -4.02
CA LEU A 528 25.77 21.28 -2.67
C LEU A 528 26.79 20.50 -1.85
N ASP A 529 26.96 20.89 -0.58
CA ASP A 529 27.81 20.11 0.32
C ASP A 529 27.12 18.81 0.77
N ALA A 530 27.89 17.91 1.37
CA ALA A 530 27.39 16.60 1.78
C ALA A 530 26.25 16.67 2.81
N ALA A 531 26.17 17.73 3.64
CA ALA A 531 25.09 17.89 4.60
C ALA A 531 23.81 18.33 3.88
N GLN A 532 23.91 19.29 2.96
CA GLN A 532 22.81 19.72 2.10
C GLN A 532 22.24 18.58 1.25
N LEU A 533 23.11 17.71 0.71
CA LEU A 533 22.70 16.53 -0.03
C LEU A 533 22.00 15.49 0.88
N ALA A 534 22.53 15.25 2.08
CA ALA A 534 21.90 14.34 3.04
C ALA A 534 20.52 14.86 3.50
N ASP A 535 20.39 16.17 3.73
CA ASP A 535 19.11 16.81 4.07
C ASP A 535 18.10 16.69 2.93
N LEU A 536 18.53 16.87 1.67
CA LEU A 536 17.67 16.71 0.48
C LEU A 536 17.13 15.27 0.33
N CYS A 537 17.91 14.26 0.73
CA CYS A 537 17.51 12.85 0.71
C CYS A 537 16.72 12.43 1.96
N CYS A 538 16.29 13.37 2.80
CA CYS A 538 15.56 13.11 4.03
C CYS A 538 14.29 13.97 4.10
N GLY A 539 13.13 13.32 4.23
CA GLY A 539 11.86 14.00 4.47
C GLY A 539 11.71 14.55 5.88
N THR A 540 10.77 15.47 6.04
CA THR A 540 10.26 15.99 7.32
C THR A 540 9.12 15.09 7.84
N GLY A 541 8.82 15.18 9.14
CA GLY A 541 7.75 14.41 9.77
C GLY A 541 8.12 13.66 11.05
N TRP A 542 7.26 12.71 11.45
CA TRP A 542 7.25 12.06 12.78
C TRP A 542 8.64 11.76 13.39
N GLY A 543 8.90 12.30 14.59
CA GLY A 543 10.10 11.97 15.37
C GLY A 543 11.37 12.75 15.00
N VAL A 544 11.29 13.73 14.10
CA VAL A 544 12.42 14.62 13.83
C VAL A 544 12.49 15.71 14.91
N GLN A 545 13.70 15.97 15.41
CA GLN A 545 14.03 16.82 16.57
C GLN A 545 13.35 18.19 16.64
N ASP A 546 12.87 18.73 15.52
CA ASP A 546 12.30 20.10 15.45
C ASP A 546 10.77 20.12 15.32
N GLU A 547 10.09 18.97 15.28
CA GLU A 547 8.62 18.91 15.15
C GLU A 547 7.95 18.39 16.43
N ASN A 548 7.32 19.30 17.19
CA ASN A 548 6.47 18.99 18.35
C ASN A 548 5.11 18.34 17.96
N ASN A 549 5.04 17.55 16.88
CA ASN A 549 3.77 17.10 16.30
C ASN A 549 3.58 15.56 16.40
N PRO A 550 2.75 15.06 17.34
CA PRO A 550 2.60 13.63 17.62
C PRO A 550 1.55 12.91 16.77
N VAL A 551 1.03 13.49 15.68
CA VAL A 551 -0.11 12.89 14.93
C VAL A 551 0.37 12.11 13.71
N ILE A 552 0.17 10.79 13.72
CA ILE A 552 0.57 9.87 12.63
C ILE A 552 -0.18 10.23 11.34
N GLY A 553 0.58 10.48 10.27
CA GLY A 553 0.06 10.84 8.94
C GLY A 553 -0.50 12.26 8.83
N ALA A 554 0.03 13.20 9.64
CA ALA A 554 -0.33 14.62 9.64
C ALA A 554 0.88 15.48 10.03
N SER A 555 1.95 15.42 9.22
CA SER A 555 3.28 15.96 9.56
C SER A 555 3.91 16.84 8.48
N SER A 556 3.18 17.24 7.44
CA SER A 556 3.64 18.32 6.53
C SER A 556 3.57 19.68 7.22
N GLU A 557 4.57 20.55 7.01
CA GLU A 557 4.58 21.93 7.48
C GLU A 557 3.71 22.82 6.58
N SER A 558 3.69 22.52 5.28
CA SER A 558 3.02 23.34 4.26
C SER A 558 1.53 23.03 4.10
N VAL A 559 1.11 21.77 4.25
CA VAL A 559 -0.28 21.33 4.05
C VAL A 559 -0.80 20.60 5.30
N PRO A 560 -1.68 21.25 6.09
CA PRO A 560 -2.21 20.67 7.31
C PRO A 560 -2.84 19.28 7.08
N GLY A 561 -2.33 18.28 7.81
CA GLY A 561 -2.83 16.91 7.77
C GLY A 561 -2.30 16.02 6.65
N ALA A 562 -1.43 16.53 5.78
CA ALA A 562 -0.69 15.68 4.84
C ALA A 562 0.40 14.89 5.58
N ALA A 563 0.85 13.77 5.01
CA ALA A 563 1.67 12.77 5.69
C ALA A 563 3.09 13.27 6.05
N GLY A 564 3.68 14.10 5.19
CA GLY A 564 5.01 14.68 5.35
C GLY A 564 5.40 15.44 4.09
N GLU A 565 6.61 15.97 4.06
CA GLU A 565 7.17 16.61 2.86
C GLU A 565 8.70 16.50 2.83
N THR A 566 9.33 16.95 1.76
CA THR A 566 10.81 17.04 1.71
C THR A 566 11.31 18.34 2.32
N THR A 567 12.61 18.42 2.59
CA THR A 567 13.24 19.59 3.24
C THR A 567 13.00 20.92 2.51
N HIS A 568 12.86 21.99 3.30
CA HIS A 568 12.86 23.39 2.84
C HIS A 568 14.27 24.02 2.80
N ALA A 569 15.32 23.29 3.22
CA ALA A 569 16.67 23.84 3.38
C ALA A 569 17.30 24.39 2.09
N LEU A 570 16.78 23.99 0.92
CA LEU A 570 17.32 24.34 -0.40
C LEU A 570 16.48 25.35 -1.18
N GLU A 571 15.49 26.01 -0.55
CA GLU A 571 14.66 27.03 -1.21
C GLU A 571 15.49 28.18 -1.83
N SER A 572 16.61 28.55 -1.19
CA SER A 572 17.51 29.58 -1.73
C SER A 572 18.12 29.19 -3.08
N TYR A 573 18.18 27.90 -3.43
CA TYR A 573 18.60 27.37 -4.73
C TYR A 573 17.42 27.23 -5.71
N GLY A 574 16.20 27.61 -5.33
CA GLY A 574 14.99 27.42 -6.12
C GLY A 574 14.46 25.98 -6.10
N VAL A 575 14.86 25.18 -5.11
CA VAL A 575 14.37 23.82 -4.90
C VAL A 575 13.14 23.89 -3.97
N SER A 576 11.98 23.49 -4.47
CA SER A 576 10.75 23.39 -3.67
C SER A 576 10.66 22.05 -2.94
N SER A 577 9.91 21.99 -1.85
CA SER A 577 9.56 20.74 -1.20
C SER A 577 8.50 19.97 -1.99
N ILE A 578 8.51 18.63 -1.88
CA ILE A 578 7.45 17.73 -2.36
C ILE A 578 6.56 17.41 -1.18
N VAL A 579 5.28 17.72 -1.28
CA VAL A 579 4.26 17.39 -0.28
C VAL A 579 3.67 16.01 -0.55
N LEU A 580 3.65 15.18 0.49
CA LEU A 580 3.20 13.79 0.45
C LEU A 580 1.90 13.63 1.22
N ALA A 581 0.88 13.03 0.61
CA ALA A 581 -0.35 12.68 1.32
C ALA A 581 -0.69 11.20 1.15
N ASP A 582 -1.07 10.57 2.25
CA ASP A 582 -1.89 9.36 2.20
C ASP A 582 -3.23 9.66 1.48
N GLY A 583 -3.98 8.70 0.99
CA GLY A 583 -3.64 7.30 0.77
C GLY A 583 -4.53 6.68 -0.31
N PRO A 584 -4.50 5.35 -0.50
CA PRO A 584 -5.24 4.67 -1.57
C PRO A 584 -6.76 4.89 -1.56
N GLY A 585 -7.36 5.24 -0.41
CA GLY A 585 -8.78 5.60 -0.30
C GLY A 585 -9.11 7.05 -0.67
N GLY A 586 -8.11 7.90 -0.97
CA GLY A 586 -8.26 9.32 -1.29
C GLY A 586 -7.27 10.21 -0.54
N VAL A 587 -7.20 11.49 -0.91
CA VAL A 587 -6.26 12.46 -0.32
C VAL A 587 -6.63 12.75 1.15
N ARG A 588 -5.79 12.27 2.06
CA ARG A 588 -5.86 12.41 3.52
C ARG A 588 -5.19 13.71 3.94
N ILE A 589 -6.01 14.66 4.37
CA ILE A 589 -5.60 15.98 4.87
C ILE A 589 -6.55 16.49 5.94
N THR A 590 -6.17 17.56 6.62
CA THR A 590 -7.05 18.26 7.56
C THR A 590 -8.14 18.99 6.78
N GLN A 591 -9.37 18.53 6.93
CA GLN A 591 -10.50 19.03 6.15
C GLN A 591 -10.93 20.46 6.52
N GLN A 592 -10.71 20.88 7.76
CA GLN A 592 -11.10 22.19 8.25
C GLN A 592 -10.03 22.74 9.18
N PHE A 593 -9.51 23.93 8.87
CA PHE A 593 -8.52 24.63 9.69
C PHE A 593 -8.62 26.15 9.50
N GLU A 594 -8.20 26.92 10.50
CA GLU A 594 -8.07 28.37 10.38
C GLU A 594 -6.73 28.67 9.71
N ALA A 595 -6.74 29.44 8.63
CA ALA A 595 -5.55 29.91 7.94
C ALA A 595 -5.41 31.42 8.14
N THR A 596 -4.18 31.91 8.27
CA THR A 596 -3.87 33.34 8.27
C THR A 596 -3.29 33.70 6.92
N ASP A 597 -3.86 34.69 6.25
CA ASP A 597 -3.28 35.27 5.05
C ASP A 597 -2.03 36.07 5.42
N LEU A 598 -0.89 35.73 4.82
CA LEU A 598 0.40 36.30 5.20
C LEU A 598 0.58 37.76 4.76
N GLU A 599 -0.16 38.23 3.75
CA GLU A 599 -0.06 39.61 3.25
C GLU A 599 -0.96 40.56 4.04
N SER A 600 -2.19 40.14 4.32
CA SER A 600 -3.22 40.95 4.99
C SER A 600 -3.29 40.73 6.51
N GLY A 601 -2.78 39.60 7.00
CA GLY A 601 -2.91 39.16 8.39
C GLY A 601 -4.32 38.67 8.74
N GLU A 602 -5.24 38.58 7.77
CA GLU A 602 -6.62 38.20 8.02
C GLU A 602 -6.75 36.68 8.24
N LYS A 603 -7.50 36.30 9.28
CA LYS A 603 -7.80 34.90 9.58
C LYS A 603 -9.06 34.48 8.85
N ARG A 604 -9.01 33.34 8.18
CA ARG A 604 -10.18 32.75 7.51
C ARG A 604 -10.28 31.26 7.77
N GLN A 605 -11.50 30.76 7.82
CA GLN A 605 -11.76 29.33 7.84
C GLN A 605 -11.55 28.76 6.43
N VAL A 606 -10.68 27.76 6.32
CA VAL A 606 -10.41 27.02 5.07
C VAL A 606 -11.05 25.63 5.15
N TYR A 607 -11.54 25.17 4.00
CA TYR A 607 -12.24 23.89 3.83
C TYR A 607 -11.61 23.09 2.69
N HIS A 608 -10.97 21.98 3.03
CA HIS A 608 -10.21 21.11 2.13
C HIS A 608 -10.89 19.74 2.04
N TYR A 609 -11.96 19.65 1.28
CA TYR A 609 -12.75 18.43 1.19
C TYR A 609 -12.41 17.63 -0.05
N CYS A 610 -11.87 16.44 0.16
CA CYS A 610 -11.51 15.48 -0.88
C CYS A 610 -12.54 14.35 -0.96
N THR A 611 -12.51 13.61 -2.05
CA THR A 611 -13.40 12.46 -2.25
C THR A 611 -12.84 11.23 -1.52
N ALA A 612 -13.70 10.50 -0.79
CA ALA A 612 -13.36 9.15 -0.33
C ALA A 612 -13.81 8.10 -1.33
N TRP A 613 -12.82 7.44 -1.93
CA TRP A 613 -12.97 6.48 -3.00
C TRP A 613 -13.21 5.06 -2.45
N PRO A 614 -13.75 4.13 -3.27
CA PRO A 614 -13.78 2.73 -2.93
C PRO A 614 -12.38 2.15 -2.76
N VAL A 615 -12.25 1.12 -1.93
CA VAL A 615 -10.95 0.51 -1.64
C VAL A 615 -10.39 -0.29 -2.83
N GLY A 616 -9.07 -0.49 -2.86
CA GLY A 616 -8.36 -1.17 -3.94
C GLY A 616 -9.00 -2.50 -4.36
N THR A 617 -9.40 -3.35 -3.40
CA THR A 617 -10.03 -4.64 -3.70
C THR A 617 -11.33 -4.45 -4.47
N LEU A 618 -12.19 -3.51 -4.05
CA LEU A 618 -13.44 -3.24 -4.74
C LEU A 618 -13.18 -2.69 -6.14
N LEU A 619 -12.23 -1.76 -6.28
CA LEU A 619 -11.88 -1.20 -7.57
C LEU A 619 -11.40 -2.29 -8.54
N ALA A 620 -10.49 -3.16 -8.11
CA ALA A 620 -10.01 -4.25 -8.97
C ALA A 620 -11.12 -5.26 -9.31
N GLN A 621 -12.12 -5.47 -8.44
CA GLN A 621 -13.28 -6.30 -8.75
C GLN A 621 -14.10 -5.76 -9.93
N SER A 622 -13.91 -4.50 -10.34
CA SER A 622 -14.50 -4.01 -11.58
C SER A 622 -13.97 -4.72 -12.83
N PHE A 623 -12.74 -5.26 -12.80
CA PHE A 623 -12.01 -5.77 -13.96
C PHE A 623 -11.93 -4.74 -15.11
N ASP A 624 -11.94 -3.45 -14.76
CA ASP A 624 -12.02 -2.34 -15.71
C ASP A 624 -10.92 -1.31 -15.42
N PRO A 625 -9.80 -1.33 -16.18
CA PRO A 625 -8.75 -0.33 -16.00
C PRO A 625 -9.24 1.10 -16.26
N GLU A 626 -10.28 1.31 -17.09
CA GLU A 626 -10.76 2.64 -17.42
C GLU A 626 -11.41 3.33 -16.22
N ILE A 627 -12.18 2.60 -15.41
CA ILE A 627 -12.78 3.19 -14.21
C ILE A 627 -11.71 3.51 -13.14
N LEU A 628 -10.64 2.73 -13.06
CA LEU A 628 -9.50 3.04 -12.18
C LEU A 628 -8.72 4.27 -12.64
N GLU A 629 -8.54 4.44 -13.94
CA GLU A 629 -7.91 5.64 -14.50
C GLU A 629 -8.76 6.89 -14.20
N ARG A 630 -10.09 6.80 -14.30
CA ARG A 630 -11.01 7.88 -13.91
C ARG A 630 -10.97 8.19 -12.42
N VAL A 631 -10.85 7.18 -11.55
CA VAL A 631 -10.63 7.37 -10.11
C VAL A 631 -9.31 8.10 -9.87
N GLY A 632 -8.23 7.68 -10.55
CA GLY A 632 -6.94 8.37 -10.49
C GLY A 632 -7.02 9.83 -10.94
N CYS A 633 -7.77 10.14 -12.00
CA CYS A 633 -8.01 11.53 -12.45
C CYS A 633 -8.74 12.36 -11.38
N GLY A 634 -9.71 11.76 -10.69
CA GLY A 634 -10.41 12.41 -9.57
C GLY A 634 -9.46 12.70 -8.41
N MET A 635 -8.58 11.76 -8.08
CA MET A 635 -7.53 11.96 -7.07
C MET A 635 -6.52 13.04 -7.50
N ALA A 636 -6.11 13.09 -8.77
CA ALA A 636 -5.24 14.15 -9.29
C ALA A 636 -5.87 15.53 -9.14
N ALA A 637 -7.18 15.66 -9.37
CA ALA A 637 -7.90 16.91 -9.17
C ALA A 637 -7.96 17.33 -7.69
N ASP A 638 -8.11 16.37 -6.77
CA ASP A 638 -7.99 16.64 -5.32
C ASP A 638 -6.55 17.08 -4.98
N MET A 639 -5.53 16.38 -5.46
CA MET A 639 -4.12 16.70 -5.23
C MET A 639 -3.76 18.12 -5.70
N GLN A 640 -4.10 18.47 -6.95
CA GLN A 640 -3.82 19.80 -7.51
C GLN A 640 -4.47 20.91 -6.70
N ALA A 641 -5.70 20.71 -6.23
CA ALA A 641 -6.41 21.71 -5.45
C ALA A 641 -5.85 21.88 -4.03
N MET A 642 -5.23 20.84 -3.48
CA MET A 642 -4.67 20.81 -2.13
C MET A 642 -3.15 21.02 -2.10
N ARG A 643 -2.51 21.20 -3.26
CA ARG A 643 -1.05 21.30 -3.43
C ARG A 643 -0.32 20.08 -2.85
N ILE A 644 -0.82 18.90 -3.21
CA ILE A 644 -0.16 17.62 -2.94
C ILE A 644 0.58 17.19 -4.20
N ASP A 645 1.86 16.86 -4.05
CA ASP A 645 2.71 16.46 -5.17
C ASP A 645 2.68 14.94 -5.38
N LEU A 646 2.77 14.14 -4.31
CA LEU A 646 2.69 12.69 -4.41
C LEU A 646 1.59 12.11 -3.51
N LEU A 647 0.71 11.31 -4.11
CA LEU A 647 -0.20 10.45 -3.37
C LEU A 647 0.51 9.14 -3.02
N LEU A 648 0.48 8.76 -1.75
CA LEU A 648 1.06 7.50 -1.26
C LEU A 648 0.15 6.31 -1.60
N GLY A 649 0.02 6.02 -2.89
CA GLY A 649 -0.71 4.91 -3.45
C GLY A 649 -0.61 4.87 -4.99
N PRO A 650 -1.11 3.79 -5.63
CA PRO A 650 -1.87 2.68 -5.03
C PRO A 650 -1.05 1.68 -4.19
N GLY A 651 -1.72 1.06 -3.22
CA GLY A 651 -1.24 -0.17 -2.58
C GLY A 651 -1.50 -1.38 -3.50
N MET A 652 -0.50 -2.23 -3.71
CA MET A 652 -0.57 -3.29 -4.74
C MET A 652 0.19 -4.58 -4.40
N ASN A 653 0.44 -4.84 -3.12
CA ASN A 653 0.95 -6.14 -2.69
C ASN A 653 -0.05 -7.26 -3.03
N ILE A 654 0.45 -8.45 -3.39
CA ILE A 654 -0.39 -9.61 -3.69
C ILE A 654 -1.24 -10.01 -2.46
N GLN A 655 -2.50 -10.35 -2.68
CA GLN A 655 -3.35 -10.95 -1.64
C GLN A 655 -2.96 -12.41 -1.41
N ARG A 656 -1.82 -12.63 -0.74
CA ARG A 656 -1.22 -13.95 -0.49
C ARG A 656 -2.10 -14.83 0.40
N ASP A 657 -2.60 -14.26 1.49
CA ASP A 657 -3.46 -14.92 2.46
C ASP A 657 -4.67 -14.02 2.76
N PRO A 658 -5.90 -14.55 2.86
CA PRO A 658 -7.10 -13.76 3.18
C PRO A 658 -7.04 -13.05 4.55
N MET A 659 -6.16 -13.49 5.45
CA MET A 659 -6.01 -12.93 6.79
C MET A 659 -5.13 -11.67 6.82
N CYS A 660 -4.42 -11.32 5.75
CA CYS A 660 -3.62 -10.10 5.74
C CYS A 660 -4.50 -8.87 6.02
N GLY A 661 -4.10 -8.06 7.02
CA GLY A 661 -4.88 -6.92 7.51
C GLY A 661 -5.16 -5.85 6.45
N ARG A 662 -4.22 -5.64 5.52
CA ARG A 662 -4.28 -4.61 4.47
C ARG A 662 -4.79 -5.07 3.12
N ASN A 663 -5.32 -6.30 3.00
CA ASN A 663 -5.85 -6.78 1.72
C ASN A 663 -6.86 -5.80 1.08
N PHE A 664 -7.64 -5.09 1.89
CA PHE A 664 -8.66 -4.13 1.43
C PHE A 664 -8.11 -3.07 0.45
N GLU A 665 -6.91 -2.54 0.70
CA GLU A 665 -6.29 -1.50 -0.13
C GLU A 665 -5.46 -2.07 -1.28
N TYR A 666 -5.24 -3.38 -1.31
CA TYR A 666 -4.59 -4.10 -2.41
C TYR A 666 -5.61 -4.58 -3.44
N PHE A 667 -5.14 -5.02 -4.61
CA PHE A 667 -6.00 -5.32 -5.75
C PHE A 667 -6.42 -6.80 -5.85
N SER A 668 -5.47 -7.74 -5.86
CA SER A 668 -5.76 -9.13 -6.25
C SER A 668 -4.73 -10.14 -5.74
N GLU A 669 -5.10 -11.42 -5.72
CA GLU A 669 -4.15 -12.55 -5.64
C GLU A 669 -3.37 -12.76 -6.95
N ASP A 670 -3.84 -12.17 -8.06
CA ASP A 670 -3.24 -12.29 -9.38
C ASP A 670 -2.35 -11.08 -9.73
N PRO A 671 -1.13 -11.31 -10.24
CA PRO A 671 -0.21 -10.24 -10.55
C PRO A 671 -0.62 -9.39 -11.76
N LEU A 672 -1.28 -9.96 -12.77
CA LEU A 672 -1.71 -9.22 -13.94
C LEU A 672 -2.81 -8.22 -13.57
N ILE A 673 -3.80 -8.64 -12.78
CA ILE A 673 -4.82 -7.71 -12.26
C ILE A 673 -4.15 -6.62 -11.43
N SER A 674 -3.31 -6.97 -10.45
CA SER A 674 -2.67 -5.97 -9.59
C SER A 674 -1.84 -4.95 -10.38
N GLY A 675 -1.04 -5.41 -11.35
CA GLY A 675 -0.23 -4.55 -12.22
C GLY A 675 -1.07 -3.66 -13.13
N LYS A 676 -2.06 -4.22 -13.84
CA LYS A 676 -2.92 -3.45 -14.76
C LYS A 676 -3.76 -2.40 -14.04
N MET A 677 -4.30 -2.76 -12.88
CA MET A 677 -5.11 -1.87 -12.06
C MET A 677 -4.26 -0.72 -11.48
N ALA A 678 -3.07 -1.03 -10.95
CA ALA A 678 -2.13 -0.03 -10.48
C ALA A 678 -1.71 0.92 -11.61
N SER A 679 -1.36 0.38 -12.78
CA SER A 679 -0.94 1.16 -13.96
C SER A 679 -1.99 2.18 -14.37
N ALA A 680 -3.25 1.76 -14.43
CA ALA A 680 -4.36 2.63 -14.81
C ALA A 680 -4.60 3.75 -13.79
N MET A 681 -4.60 3.41 -12.49
CA MET A 681 -4.72 4.43 -11.45
C MET A 681 -3.57 5.44 -11.49
N VAL A 682 -2.33 4.98 -11.68
CA VAL A 682 -1.15 5.86 -11.80
C VAL A 682 -1.25 6.80 -13.01
N ARG A 683 -1.69 6.31 -14.19
CA ARG A 683 -1.93 7.19 -15.34
C ARG A 683 -2.95 8.28 -15.02
N GLY A 684 -4.01 7.93 -14.29
CA GLY A 684 -4.99 8.90 -13.81
C GLY A 684 -4.40 9.91 -12.82
N LEU A 685 -3.62 9.45 -11.84
CA LEU A 685 -2.94 10.31 -10.86
C LEU A 685 -1.98 11.30 -11.51
N GLN A 686 -1.36 10.90 -12.62
CA GLN A 686 -0.41 11.70 -13.40
C GLN A 686 -1.06 12.44 -14.57
N SER A 687 -2.40 12.51 -14.62
CA SER A 687 -3.14 13.17 -15.70
C SER A 687 -3.06 14.70 -15.65
N LEU A 688 -2.71 15.28 -14.50
CA LEU A 688 -2.53 16.70 -14.30
C LEU A 688 -1.05 17.01 -14.01
N PRO A 689 -0.55 18.19 -14.43
CA PRO A 689 0.82 18.58 -14.12
C PRO A 689 0.97 18.81 -12.61
N GLY A 690 2.18 18.55 -12.11
CA GLY A 690 2.55 18.88 -10.75
C GLY A 690 2.27 17.80 -9.70
N GLY A 691 1.96 16.56 -10.11
CA GLY A 691 1.90 15.46 -9.16
C GLY A 691 1.76 14.07 -9.77
N GLY A 692 1.86 13.04 -8.94
CA GLY A 692 1.79 11.65 -9.38
C GLY A 692 1.60 10.62 -8.27
N GLY A 693 1.60 9.35 -8.67
CA GLY A 693 1.40 8.22 -7.77
C GLY A 693 2.71 7.66 -7.20
N CYS A 694 2.63 7.13 -5.98
CA CYS A 694 3.68 6.38 -5.31
C CYS A 694 3.21 4.93 -5.08
N ILE A 695 3.64 4.00 -5.95
CA ILE A 695 3.21 2.60 -5.84
C ILE A 695 3.86 1.93 -4.61
N LYS A 696 3.07 1.13 -3.85
CA LYS A 696 3.53 0.58 -2.56
C LYS A 696 2.95 -0.79 -2.20
N HIS A 697 3.55 -1.58 -1.31
CA HIS A 697 4.87 -1.41 -0.69
C HIS A 697 5.84 -2.40 -1.34
N TYR A 698 6.87 -1.88 -1.98
CA TYR A 698 7.84 -2.62 -2.78
C TYR A 698 8.88 -3.30 -1.87
N ALA A 699 8.80 -4.60 -1.58
CA ALA A 699 7.85 -5.60 -2.04
C ALA A 699 7.48 -6.60 -0.92
N ALA A 700 6.59 -7.55 -1.24
CA ALA A 700 6.24 -8.69 -0.38
C ALA A 700 5.75 -8.35 1.06
N ASN A 701 5.15 -7.18 1.26
CA ASN A 701 4.52 -6.80 2.53
C ASN A 701 3.12 -7.42 2.68
N ASN A 702 3.06 -8.75 2.74
CA ASN A 702 1.81 -9.53 2.72
C ASN A 702 1.35 -10.00 4.11
N GLN A 703 1.95 -9.47 5.19
CA GLN A 703 1.63 -9.76 6.58
C GLN A 703 1.84 -8.49 7.42
N GLU A 704 0.85 -8.09 8.21
CA GLU A 704 0.93 -6.86 9.01
C GLU A 704 1.62 -7.07 10.35
N THR A 705 1.42 -8.24 10.95
CA THR A 705 2.04 -8.59 12.23
C THR A 705 3.54 -8.61 12.09
N ASN A 706 4.23 -7.79 12.90
CA ASN A 706 5.68 -7.61 12.90
C ASN A 706 6.26 -7.13 11.54
N ARG A 707 5.48 -6.41 10.74
CA ARG A 707 5.92 -5.93 9.41
C ARG A 707 7.23 -5.13 9.40
N ASN A 708 7.62 -4.50 10.51
CA ASN A 708 8.89 -3.76 10.68
C ASN A 708 10.16 -4.63 10.66
N ALA A 709 10.04 -5.94 10.86
CA ALA A 709 11.19 -6.83 11.02
C ALA A 709 10.96 -8.26 10.53
N VAL A 710 9.76 -8.61 10.07
CA VAL A 710 9.48 -9.93 9.51
C VAL A 710 10.33 -10.16 8.26
N ASP A 711 10.94 -11.34 8.15
CA ASP A 711 11.64 -11.77 6.95
C ASP A 711 10.74 -12.65 6.08
N SER A 712 10.50 -12.22 4.84
CA SER A 712 9.80 -13.02 3.83
C SER A 712 10.81 -13.85 3.05
N VAL A 713 10.76 -15.16 3.25
CA VAL A 713 11.64 -16.13 2.59
C VAL A 713 10.95 -16.66 1.34
N ILE A 714 11.42 -16.23 0.16
CA ILE A 714 10.73 -16.39 -1.12
C ILE A 714 11.71 -16.91 -2.18
N GLY A 715 11.31 -17.98 -2.89
CA GLY A 715 12.06 -18.52 -4.02
C GLY A 715 12.06 -17.56 -5.21
N GLN A 716 13.12 -17.59 -6.01
CA GLN A 716 13.35 -16.56 -7.04
C GLN A 716 12.25 -16.53 -8.11
N ARG A 717 11.72 -17.71 -8.46
CA ARG A 717 10.59 -17.81 -9.39
C ARG A 717 9.31 -17.18 -8.84
N ALA A 718 8.95 -17.48 -7.60
CA ALA A 718 7.77 -16.90 -6.96
C ALA A 718 7.92 -15.38 -6.81
N LEU A 719 9.10 -14.92 -6.42
CA LEU A 719 9.41 -13.50 -6.31
C LEU A 719 9.17 -12.78 -7.64
N ARG A 720 9.71 -13.30 -8.75
CA ARG A 720 9.59 -12.70 -10.08
C ARG A 720 8.22 -12.84 -10.72
N GLU A 721 7.58 -13.99 -10.65
CA GLU A 721 6.31 -14.26 -11.34
C GLU A 721 5.08 -13.79 -10.55
N ILE A 722 5.17 -13.60 -9.23
CA ILE A 722 4.03 -13.27 -8.37
C ILE A 722 4.20 -11.92 -7.68
N TYR A 723 5.26 -11.73 -6.90
CA TYR A 723 5.34 -10.60 -5.95
C TYR A 723 5.94 -9.32 -6.56
N LEU A 724 6.80 -9.47 -7.57
CA LEU A 724 7.44 -8.37 -8.29
C LEU A 724 6.76 -8.05 -9.63
N GLU A 725 6.13 -9.03 -10.27
CA GLU A 725 5.45 -8.86 -11.56
C GLU A 725 4.46 -7.68 -11.58
N PRO A 726 3.63 -7.42 -10.54
CA PRO A 726 2.76 -6.24 -10.52
C PRO A 726 3.54 -4.93 -10.67
N TYR A 727 4.68 -4.81 -9.98
CA TYR A 727 5.53 -3.63 -9.99
C TYR A 727 6.22 -3.46 -11.35
N LYS A 728 6.72 -4.55 -11.94
CA LYS A 728 7.25 -4.56 -13.32
C LYS A 728 6.22 -4.00 -14.29
N ILE A 729 4.99 -4.51 -14.25
CA ILE A 729 3.88 -4.05 -15.11
C ILE A 729 3.61 -2.56 -14.87
N ALA A 730 3.48 -2.12 -13.60
CA ALA A 730 3.20 -0.72 -13.29
C ALA A 730 4.30 0.23 -13.77
N ILE A 731 5.58 -0.12 -13.57
CA ILE A 731 6.71 0.68 -14.05
C ILE A 731 6.67 0.80 -15.58
N GLN A 732 6.52 -0.33 -16.28
CA GLN A 732 6.58 -0.36 -17.74
C GLN A 732 5.35 0.29 -18.41
N GLU A 733 4.17 0.24 -17.79
CA GLU A 733 2.91 0.72 -18.40
C GLU A 733 2.48 2.12 -17.96
N SER A 734 3.04 2.66 -16.87
CA SER A 734 2.64 3.99 -16.38
C SER A 734 3.74 4.88 -15.85
N GLN A 735 4.98 4.37 -15.63
CA GLN A 735 6.11 5.13 -15.08
C GLN A 735 5.69 6.01 -13.90
N PRO A 736 5.37 5.41 -12.73
CA PRO A 736 5.00 6.15 -11.54
C PRO A 736 6.12 7.15 -11.17
N LEU A 737 5.76 8.32 -10.64
CA LEU A 737 6.77 9.28 -10.17
C LEU A 737 7.57 8.74 -8.99
N SER A 738 6.98 7.83 -8.20
CA SER A 738 7.63 7.26 -7.04
C SER A 738 7.28 5.80 -6.79
N ILE A 739 8.18 5.10 -6.09
CA ILE A 739 7.95 3.80 -5.44
C ILE A 739 8.20 3.96 -3.94
N MET A 740 7.40 3.32 -3.09
CA MET A 740 7.68 3.22 -1.67
C MET A 740 8.12 1.79 -1.34
N SER A 741 9.31 1.62 -0.77
CA SER A 741 9.78 0.33 -0.29
C SER A 741 8.95 -0.17 0.88
N SER A 742 9.02 -1.46 1.20
CA SER A 742 8.30 -2.01 2.36
C SER A 742 9.09 -1.91 3.67
N TYR A 743 8.42 -2.25 4.77
CA TYR A 743 9.04 -2.36 6.10
C TYR A 743 9.84 -3.65 6.32
N ASN A 744 9.40 -4.74 5.67
CA ASN A 744 9.88 -6.09 5.91
C ASN A 744 11.25 -6.34 5.27
N LEU A 745 11.82 -7.49 5.59
CA LEU A 745 12.96 -8.04 4.89
C LEU A 745 12.47 -9.02 3.81
N ILE A 746 13.26 -9.17 2.75
CA ILE A 746 13.12 -10.26 1.77
C ILE A 746 14.44 -11.02 1.75
N ASN A 747 14.38 -12.32 2.02
CA ASN A 747 15.54 -13.20 2.06
C ASN A 747 16.69 -12.65 2.94
N GLY A 748 16.35 -12.03 4.07
CA GLY A 748 17.29 -11.49 5.05
C GLY A 748 17.80 -10.08 4.79
N VAL A 749 17.32 -9.39 3.75
CA VAL A 749 17.73 -8.00 3.42
C VAL A 749 16.53 -7.05 3.58
N PRO A 750 16.62 -5.97 4.37
CA PRO A 750 15.59 -4.92 4.39
C PRO A 750 15.36 -4.38 3.00
N THR A 751 14.10 -4.23 2.57
CA THR A 751 13.82 -3.88 1.16
C THR A 751 14.38 -2.52 0.76
N ALA A 752 14.40 -1.54 1.67
CA ALA A 752 15.04 -0.24 1.45
C ALA A 752 16.57 -0.31 1.32
N ASP A 753 17.22 -1.32 1.89
CA ASP A 753 18.68 -1.51 1.85
C ASP A 753 19.11 -2.45 0.69
N SER A 754 18.17 -2.93 -0.11
CA SER A 754 18.42 -3.91 -1.18
C SER A 754 18.79 -3.22 -2.50
N TYR A 755 20.06 -3.33 -2.90
CA TYR A 755 20.54 -2.89 -4.21
C TYR A 755 19.84 -3.66 -5.34
N ASP A 756 19.69 -4.97 -5.16
CA ASP A 756 18.95 -5.89 -6.03
C ASP A 756 17.55 -5.35 -6.36
N LEU A 757 16.78 -4.91 -5.35
CA LEU A 757 15.44 -4.34 -5.55
C LEU A 757 15.49 -2.92 -6.13
N CYS A 758 16.16 -2.01 -5.44
CA CYS A 758 16.02 -0.58 -5.69
C CYS A 758 16.78 -0.14 -6.95
N THR A 759 17.89 -0.81 -7.27
CA THR A 759 18.72 -0.48 -8.43
C THR A 759 18.61 -1.54 -9.51
N ASP A 760 18.97 -2.80 -9.25
CA ASP A 760 19.10 -3.79 -10.32
C ASP A 760 17.75 -4.12 -10.97
N LEU A 761 16.73 -4.43 -10.17
CA LEU A 761 15.39 -4.75 -10.68
C LEU A 761 14.64 -3.50 -11.16
N ALA A 762 14.41 -2.54 -10.27
CA ALA A 762 13.57 -1.39 -10.60
C ALA A 762 14.15 -0.55 -11.75
N ARG A 763 15.44 -0.17 -11.67
CA ARG A 763 16.07 0.72 -12.66
C ARG A 763 16.75 -0.05 -13.77
N GLY A 764 17.51 -1.09 -13.44
CA GLY A 764 18.29 -1.88 -14.39
C GLY A 764 17.43 -2.71 -15.33
N GLU A 765 16.60 -3.60 -14.78
CA GLU A 765 15.80 -4.52 -15.59
C GLU A 765 14.51 -3.87 -16.13
N TRP A 766 13.84 -3.03 -15.33
CA TRP A 766 12.50 -2.52 -15.69
C TRP A 766 12.47 -1.07 -16.17
N GLY A 767 13.59 -0.34 -16.06
CA GLY A 767 13.70 1.03 -16.56
C GLY A 767 12.91 2.06 -15.76
N PHE A 768 12.87 1.94 -14.43
CA PHE A 768 12.25 2.95 -13.56
C PHE A 768 13.06 4.25 -13.51
N GLU A 769 12.40 5.37 -13.83
CA GLU A 769 13.03 6.70 -13.86
C GLU A 769 12.65 7.61 -12.67
N GLY A 770 11.74 7.18 -11.81
CA GLY A 770 11.24 7.96 -10.68
C GLY A 770 12.18 7.95 -9.47
N LEU A 771 11.68 8.39 -8.31
CA LEU A 771 12.37 8.24 -7.03
C LEU A 771 11.84 7.04 -6.24
N ILE A 772 12.68 6.42 -5.42
CA ILE A 772 12.29 5.40 -4.45
C ILE A 772 12.38 6.02 -3.06
N MET A 773 11.34 5.86 -2.24
CA MET A 773 11.35 6.30 -0.84
C MET A 773 11.17 5.12 0.11
N THR A 774 11.61 5.27 1.36
CA THR A 774 11.25 4.31 2.41
C THR A 774 9.77 4.42 2.77
N ASP A 775 9.16 3.35 3.29
CA ASP A 775 7.99 3.51 4.15
C ASP A 775 8.35 4.33 5.40
N TRP A 776 7.36 4.85 6.12
CA TRP A 776 7.55 5.76 7.26
C TRP A 776 8.37 5.12 8.40
N ASN A 777 9.57 5.64 8.67
CA ASN A 777 10.61 5.15 9.60
C ASN A 777 11.47 3.99 9.04
N GLY A 778 11.19 3.52 7.82
CA GLY A 778 12.05 2.58 7.09
C GLY A 778 12.18 1.17 7.70
N GLY A 779 11.41 0.83 8.73
CA GLY A 779 11.45 -0.49 9.36
C GLY A 779 12.83 -0.81 9.94
N SER A 780 13.43 -1.91 9.47
CA SER A 780 14.77 -2.35 9.89
C SER A 780 15.92 -1.83 9.01
N SER A 781 15.65 -0.88 8.10
CA SER A 781 16.65 -0.32 7.18
C SER A 781 17.65 0.65 7.83
N THR A 782 18.77 0.88 7.15
CA THR A 782 19.82 1.81 7.58
C THR A 782 20.04 2.90 6.53
N PRO A 783 19.82 4.20 6.82
CA PRO A 783 19.79 5.27 5.83
C PRO A 783 20.94 5.28 4.81
N TRP A 784 22.19 5.18 5.27
CA TRP A 784 23.33 5.19 4.35
C TRP A 784 23.39 3.96 3.44
N LYS A 785 22.91 2.80 3.91
CA LYS A 785 22.79 1.60 3.06
C LYS A 785 21.68 1.78 2.05
N SER A 786 20.56 2.37 2.48
CA SER A 786 19.43 2.66 1.59
C SER A 786 19.84 3.61 0.45
N MET A 787 20.65 4.64 0.74
CA MET A 787 21.23 5.51 -0.30
C MET A 787 22.10 4.73 -1.30
N HIS A 788 22.96 3.83 -0.82
CA HIS A 788 23.78 3.00 -1.70
C HIS A 788 22.92 2.07 -2.57
N ALA A 789 21.87 1.49 -1.98
CA ALA A 789 20.92 0.62 -2.66
C ALA A 789 20.13 1.32 -3.77
N GLY A 790 20.04 2.66 -3.75
CA GLY A 790 19.22 3.45 -4.67
C GLY A 790 17.80 3.71 -4.16
N ASN A 791 17.58 3.58 -2.84
CA ASN A 791 16.43 4.19 -2.18
C ASN A 791 16.77 5.66 -1.92
N ASP A 792 16.14 6.54 -2.68
CA ASP A 792 16.55 7.93 -2.85
C ASP A 792 16.13 8.84 -1.68
N LEU A 793 15.09 8.46 -0.93
CA LEU A 793 14.43 9.36 0.02
C LEU A 793 14.00 8.65 1.30
N ILE A 794 14.59 9.06 2.44
CA ILE A 794 14.25 8.52 3.75
C ILE A 794 13.03 9.27 4.31
N MET A 795 11.96 8.54 4.60
CA MET A 795 10.70 9.09 5.09
C MET A 795 10.33 8.50 6.45
N PRO A 796 10.04 9.34 7.47
CA PRO A 796 10.68 10.64 7.65
C PRO A 796 12.18 10.44 7.92
N GLY A 797 13.00 11.41 7.51
CA GLY A 797 14.45 11.36 7.67
C GLY A 797 14.92 12.26 8.81
N GLY A 798 14.70 13.56 8.67
CA GLY A 798 15.19 14.57 9.60
C GLY A 798 16.69 14.55 9.91
N LYS A 799 17.11 15.38 10.87
CA LYS A 799 18.52 15.58 11.22
C LYS A 799 19.25 14.31 11.62
N GLY A 800 18.61 13.40 12.37
CA GLY A 800 19.23 12.15 12.81
C GLY A 800 19.58 11.22 11.66
N ARG A 801 18.67 11.03 10.70
CA ARG A 801 18.92 10.17 9.53
C ARG A 801 19.85 10.85 8.51
N ALA A 802 19.73 12.17 8.33
CA ALA A 802 20.68 12.95 7.53
C ALA A 802 22.11 12.87 8.10
N MET A 803 22.26 12.97 9.43
CA MET A 803 23.55 12.80 10.11
C MET A 803 24.11 11.38 9.93
N ASN A 804 23.25 10.35 9.95
CA ASN A 804 23.65 8.98 9.66
C ASN A 804 24.25 8.83 8.25
N ILE A 805 23.65 9.47 7.25
CA ILE A 805 24.19 9.51 5.88
C ILE A 805 25.51 10.28 5.86
N LEU A 806 25.56 11.46 6.48
CA LEU A 806 26.76 12.32 6.50
C LEU A 806 27.98 11.63 7.11
N GLN A 807 27.78 10.91 8.22
CA GLN A 807 28.82 10.13 8.90
C GLN A 807 29.29 8.90 8.11
N ALA A 808 28.49 8.43 7.15
CA ALA A 808 28.90 7.36 6.24
C ALA A 808 29.78 7.90 5.10
N VAL A 809 29.57 9.15 4.69
CA VAL A 809 30.36 9.82 3.63
C VAL A 809 31.69 10.37 4.17
N ARG A 810 31.69 10.93 5.39
CA ARG A 810 32.89 11.53 5.99
C ARG A 810 32.88 11.42 7.51
N THR A 811 34.05 11.60 8.11
CA THR A 811 34.17 11.83 9.55
C THR A 811 33.52 13.16 9.93
N VAL A 812 32.59 13.12 10.89
CA VAL A 812 31.94 14.28 11.48
C VAL A 812 32.41 14.38 12.93
N MET A 813 33.06 15.49 13.26
CA MET A 813 33.54 15.72 14.63
C MET A 813 32.36 15.99 15.58
N PRO A 814 32.49 15.66 16.88
CA PRO A 814 31.54 16.12 17.88
C PRO A 814 31.45 17.64 17.91
N GLU A 815 30.28 18.14 18.26
CA GLU A 815 30.07 19.57 18.57
C GLU A 815 29.88 19.76 20.07
N PHE A 816 30.32 20.91 20.55
CA PHE A 816 30.29 21.28 21.96
C PHE A 816 29.72 22.69 22.11
N ASP A 817 28.98 22.93 23.19
CA ASP A 817 28.55 24.28 23.55
C ASP A 817 29.71 25.12 24.14
N GLU A 818 29.43 26.36 24.54
CA GLU A 818 30.42 27.29 25.11
C GLU A 818 31.07 26.77 26.41
N ARG A 819 30.48 25.77 27.07
CA ARG A 819 31.03 25.13 28.27
C ARG A 819 31.76 23.82 27.96
N GLY A 820 31.97 23.51 26.69
CA GLY A 820 32.58 22.25 26.28
C GLY A 820 31.69 21.04 26.49
N GLN A 821 30.38 21.24 26.76
CA GLN A 821 29.41 20.16 26.87
C GLN A 821 29.04 19.67 25.49
N VAL A 822 29.22 18.36 25.24
CA VAL A 822 28.81 17.74 23.98
C VAL A 822 27.32 17.99 23.78
N ILE A 823 26.93 18.36 22.56
CA ILE A 823 25.54 18.64 22.24
C ILE A 823 24.67 17.42 22.55
N MET A 824 23.59 17.65 23.30
CA MET A 824 22.61 16.63 23.65
C MET A 824 21.39 16.76 22.74
N VAL A 825 21.07 15.68 22.06
CA VAL A 825 19.99 15.57 21.08
C VAL A 825 18.82 14.84 21.72
N GLN A 826 17.64 15.47 21.76
CA GLN A 826 16.43 14.79 22.21
C GLN A 826 16.01 13.74 21.16
N GLU A 827 16.01 12.46 21.52
CA GLU A 827 15.70 11.36 20.60
C GLU A 827 14.19 11.14 20.42
N VAL A 828 13.39 11.55 21.43
CA VAL A 828 11.95 11.29 21.47
C VAL A 828 11.21 12.60 21.76
N PRO A 829 10.40 13.14 20.83
CA PRO A 829 9.75 14.44 21.04
C PRO A 829 8.85 14.51 22.28
N PHE A 830 8.21 13.40 22.64
CA PHE A 830 7.24 13.34 23.75
C PHE A 830 7.84 12.89 25.09
N ALA A 831 9.14 12.60 25.16
CA ALA A 831 9.81 12.16 26.37
C ALA A 831 11.18 12.85 26.54
N PRO A 832 11.64 13.15 27.77
CA PRO A 832 12.94 13.79 28.02
C PRO A 832 14.11 12.79 27.86
N VAL A 833 14.14 12.05 26.76
CA VAL A 833 15.20 11.11 26.40
C VAL A 833 16.18 11.81 25.48
N PHE A 834 17.44 11.88 25.88
CA PHE A 834 18.50 12.57 25.15
C PHE A 834 19.65 11.59 24.85
N ALA A 835 20.32 11.81 23.72
CA ALA A 835 21.57 11.16 23.37
C ALA A 835 22.65 12.21 23.14
N ALA A 836 23.88 11.90 23.55
CA ALA A 836 25.03 12.75 23.27
C ALA A 836 25.45 12.61 21.81
N SER A 837 25.55 13.73 21.11
CA SER A 837 25.95 13.81 19.70
C SER A 837 27.47 13.77 19.55
N TRP A 838 28.07 12.63 19.89
CA TRP A 838 29.50 12.39 19.67
C TRP A 838 29.87 12.18 18.20
N ASN A 839 28.87 12.10 17.34
CA ASN A 839 29.00 11.91 15.91
C ASN A 839 29.90 10.71 15.53
N SER A 840 30.96 10.92 14.76
CA SER A 840 31.90 9.86 14.38
C SER A 840 32.85 9.45 15.50
N PHE A 841 32.74 10.02 16.70
CA PHE A 841 33.59 9.69 17.84
C PHE A 841 32.87 8.77 18.82
N THR A 842 33.56 7.76 19.31
CA THR A 842 33.11 6.94 20.44
C THR A 842 34.07 7.17 21.60
N VAL A 843 33.57 7.72 22.70
CA VAL A 843 34.37 7.93 23.92
C VAL A 843 34.82 6.58 24.47
N ASP A 844 36.13 6.40 24.63
CA ASP A 844 36.76 5.17 25.10
C ASP A 844 38.11 5.52 25.76
N PRO A 845 38.34 5.16 27.04
CA PRO A 845 39.58 5.50 27.73
C PRO A 845 40.83 4.90 27.07
N GLU A 846 40.69 3.77 26.37
CA GLU A 846 41.75 3.07 25.67
C GLU A 846 41.84 3.46 24.18
N GLY A 847 40.99 4.39 23.74
CA GLY A 847 40.94 4.88 22.38
C GLY A 847 42.20 5.69 22.00
N PRO A 848 42.74 5.52 20.79
CA PRO A 848 43.97 6.19 20.37
C PRO A 848 43.76 7.64 19.90
N ASP A 849 42.51 8.05 19.67
CA ASP A 849 42.16 9.36 19.16
C ASP A 849 41.79 10.31 20.31
N THR A 850 41.90 11.61 20.04
CA THR A 850 41.49 12.65 20.98
C THR A 850 40.70 13.72 20.25
N VAL A 851 39.59 14.14 20.84
CA VAL A 851 38.79 15.27 20.39
C VAL A 851 38.82 16.38 21.44
N MET A 852 38.90 17.63 20.98
CA MET A 852 38.99 18.79 21.87
C MET A 852 37.67 19.56 21.86
N ALA A 853 37.14 19.81 23.05
CA ALA A 853 36.00 20.68 23.31
C ALA A 853 36.52 22.04 23.80
N PRO A 854 36.64 23.05 22.91
CA PRO A 854 37.07 24.38 23.32
C PRO A 854 35.99 25.03 24.21
N LEU A 855 36.43 25.81 25.19
CA LEU A 855 35.53 26.62 26.03
C LEU A 855 35.40 28.04 25.47
N GLY A 856 34.21 28.60 25.58
CA GLY A 856 33.90 29.98 25.22
C GLY A 856 34.61 30.99 26.12
N GLU A 857 34.62 32.27 25.69
CA GLU A 857 35.29 33.33 26.42
C GLU A 857 34.66 33.51 27.82
N GLY A 858 35.47 33.36 28.88
CA GLY A 858 35.03 33.51 30.27
C GLY A 858 34.78 32.19 31.02
N HIS A 859 34.77 31.06 30.32
CA HIS A 859 34.62 29.72 30.91
C HIS A 859 35.98 29.10 31.24
N THR A 860 36.07 28.34 32.34
CA THR A 860 37.28 27.57 32.69
C THR A 860 36.92 26.19 33.26
N ALA A 861 37.61 25.16 32.79
CA ALA A 861 37.45 23.81 33.30
C ALA A 861 38.35 23.54 34.53
N GLU A 862 37.81 22.80 35.50
CA GLU A 862 38.57 22.22 36.61
C GLU A 862 38.23 20.73 36.80
N MET A 863 39.22 19.96 37.24
CA MET A 863 39.02 18.57 37.65
C MET A 863 38.75 18.55 39.16
N LYS A 864 37.58 18.07 39.57
CA LYS A 864 37.18 18.01 40.98
C LYS A 864 36.49 16.69 41.28
N ASP A 865 36.97 16.00 42.31
CA ASP A 865 36.46 14.69 42.75
C ASP A 865 36.40 13.64 41.61
N GLY A 866 37.34 13.69 40.67
CA GLY A 866 37.44 12.77 39.52
C GLY A 866 36.54 13.12 38.33
N GLU A 867 35.80 14.24 38.40
CA GLU A 867 34.89 14.71 37.37
C GLU A 867 35.33 16.09 36.83
N ILE A 868 34.97 16.38 35.58
CA ILE A 868 35.22 17.68 34.96
C ILE A 868 34.05 18.63 35.21
N LEU A 869 34.36 19.79 35.77
CA LEU A 869 33.44 20.90 35.99
C LEU A 869 33.87 22.10 35.15
N VAL A 870 32.90 22.82 34.59
CA VAL A 870 33.12 24.13 33.95
C VAL A 870 32.26 25.14 34.70
N ASP A 871 32.93 26.15 35.25
CA ASP A 871 32.36 27.17 36.15
C ASP A 871 31.60 26.59 37.35
N GLY A 872 32.09 25.46 37.88
CA GLY A 872 31.53 24.81 39.06
C GLY A 872 30.34 23.90 38.81
N GLU A 873 29.92 23.69 37.56
CA GLU A 873 28.94 22.65 37.21
C GLU A 873 29.53 21.57 36.28
N LYS A 874 29.03 20.35 36.42
CA LYS A 874 29.55 19.18 35.70
C LYS A 874 29.30 19.26 34.21
N VAL A 875 30.26 18.78 33.43
CA VAL A 875 30.08 18.45 32.02
C VAL A 875 29.79 16.96 31.90
N TYR A 876 28.94 16.58 30.95
CA TYR A 876 28.42 15.24 30.82
C TYR A 876 28.67 14.63 29.44
N MET A 877 28.77 13.31 29.38
CA MET A 877 29.09 12.57 28.16
C MET A 877 27.93 11.74 27.62
N GLN A 878 26.95 11.38 28.45
CA GLN A 878 25.81 10.54 28.03
C GLN A 878 24.59 10.85 28.88
N ALA A 879 23.40 10.86 28.28
CA ALA A 879 22.15 10.85 29.03
C ALA A 879 21.65 9.43 29.32
N ASN A 880 20.62 9.31 30.17
CA ASN A 880 19.98 8.02 30.48
C ASN A 880 19.34 7.38 29.25
N ASP A 881 19.36 6.04 29.21
CA ASP A 881 18.78 5.27 28.12
C ASP A 881 17.23 5.22 28.13
N MET A 882 16.67 4.94 26.96
CA MET A 882 15.23 4.78 26.74
C MET A 882 14.63 3.64 27.58
N LYS A 883 15.42 2.60 27.88
CA LYS A 883 15.01 1.45 28.71
C LYS A 883 14.73 1.87 30.15
N THR A 884 15.49 2.83 30.68
CA THR A 884 15.30 3.40 32.01
C THR A 884 14.03 4.23 32.06
N PHE A 885 13.76 5.03 31.01
CA PHE A 885 12.52 5.80 30.90
C PHE A 885 11.27 4.91 30.91
N PHE A 886 11.20 3.87 30.09
CA PHE A 886 10.02 3.00 30.02
C PHE A 886 9.77 2.16 31.28
N LYS A 887 10.80 1.90 32.09
CA LYS A 887 10.66 1.14 33.34
C LYS A 887 10.08 1.96 34.49
N ASP A 888 10.39 3.26 34.55
CA ASP A 888 9.92 4.15 35.61
C ASP A 888 9.81 5.60 35.12
N PRO A 889 8.78 5.91 34.29
CA PRO A 889 8.62 7.25 33.72
C PRO A 889 8.36 8.33 34.78
N ALA A 890 7.70 7.95 35.89
CA ALA A 890 7.27 8.88 36.94
C ALA A 890 8.43 9.35 37.83
N SER A 891 9.51 8.56 37.95
CA SER A 891 10.71 8.91 38.71
C SER A 891 11.88 9.33 37.80
N PHE A 892 11.63 9.54 36.50
CA PHE A 892 12.68 9.88 35.55
C PHE A 892 13.20 11.31 35.78
N VAL A 893 14.45 11.37 36.22
CA VAL A 893 15.30 12.56 36.14
C VAL A 893 16.42 12.20 35.17
N PRO A 894 16.85 13.09 34.24
CA PRO A 894 18.03 12.85 33.43
C PRO A 894 19.23 12.62 34.37
N LYS A 895 19.60 11.36 34.62
CA LYS A 895 20.86 11.02 35.26
C LYS A 895 21.86 10.98 34.13
N ILE A 896 22.78 11.93 34.16
CA ILE A 896 23.69 12.17 33.06
C ILE A 896 25.06 11.70 33.53
N CYS A 897 25.76 10.91 32.71
CA CYS A 897 27.08 10.37 33.00
C CYS A 897 28.12 11.49 32.92
N PRO A 898 28.73 11.94 34.03
CA PRO A 898 29.69 13.05 34.02
C PRO A 898 30.97 12.67 33.31
N ALA A 899 31.58 13.63 32.61
CA ALA A 899 32.93 13.50 32.12
C ALA A 899 33.89 13.31 33.29
N ASN A 900 34.75 12.30 33.20
CA ASN A 900 35.63 11.89 34.29
C ASN A 900 37.07 11.69 33.81
N GLU A 901 37.98 11.56 34.77
CA GLU A 901 39.43 11.47 34.52
C GLU A 901 39.89 10.25 33.70
N GLU A 902 39.07 9.20 33.59
CA GLU A 902 39.42 8.01 32.79
C GLU A 902 39.42 8.33 31.30
N VAL A 903 38.44 9.13 30.86
CA VAL A 903 38.14 9.38 29.45
C VAL A 903 38.37 10.83 29.02
N ALA A 904 38.53 11.76 29.96
CA ALA A 904 38.68 13.18 29.67
C ALA A 904 39.79 13.85 30.48
N PHE A 905 40.41 14.88 29.90
CA PHE A 905 41.47 15.68 30.51
C PHE A 905 41.28 17.16 30.19
N ILE A 906 41.95 18.04 30.93
CA ILE A 906 41.87 19.50 30.74
C ILE A 906 43.21 19.99 30.18
N LEU A 907 43.20 20.88 29.19
CA LEU A 907 44.43 21.51 28.70
C LEU A 907 45.07 22.40 29.78
N ASP A 908 46.39 22.59 29.70
CA ASP A 908 47.17 23.34 30.71
C ASP A 908 46.66 24.77 30.97
N ASP A 909 45.99 25.39 29.99
CA ASP A 909 45.41 26.74 30.13
C ASP A 909 43.98 26.75 30.69
N GLY A 910 43.39 25.58 30.93
CA GLY A 910 42.02 25.41 31.43
C GLY A 910 40.93 25.73 30.41
N ARG A 911 41.28 25.99 29.14
CA ARG A 911 40.36 26.53 28.11
C ARG A 911 39.81 25.49 27.14
N ALA A 912 40.14 24.22 27.32
CA ALA A 912 39.51 23.13 26.58
C ALA A 912 39.51 21.83 27.39
N ILE A 913 38.53 20.99 27.08
CA ILE A 913 38.44 19.61 27.57
C ILE A 913 38.83 18.68 26.43
N GLY A 914 39.79 17.78 26.63
CA GLY A 914 40.14 16.72 25.70
C GLY A 914 39.44 15.43 26.08
N TYR A 915 38.84 14.72 25.12
CA TYR A 915 38.22 13.40 25.31
C TYR A 915 38.98 12.34 24.53
N LYS A 916 39.24 11.19 25.16
CA LYS A 916 39.85 10.00 24.53
C LYS A 916 38.80 9.08 23.94
N GLY A 917 39.14 8.44 22.83
CA GLY A 917 38.21 7.55 22.16
C GLY A 917 38.66 7.06 20.80
N HIS A 918 37.70 6.54 20.05
CA HIS A 918 37.87 6.06 18.68
C HIS A 918 37.15 6.99 17.71
N LEU A 919 37.86 7.50 16.71
CA LEU A 919 37.26 8.28 15.63
C LEU A 919 37.03 7.38 14.40
N ASP A 920 35.78 7.29 13.95
CA ASP A 920 35.42 6.59 12.72
C ASP A 920 35.90 7.40 11.50
N LYS A 921 37.06 6.99 10.99
CA LYS A 921 37.73 7.57 9.81
C LYS A 921 37.41 6.83 8.51
N LYS A 922 36.61 5.77 8.56
CA LYS A 922 36.37 4.90 7.42
C LYS A 922 35.05 5.27 6.74
N PRO A 923 35.09 5.86 5.52
CA PRO A 923 33.88 6.04 4.75
C PRO A 923 33.25 4.68 4.44
N ARG A 924 31.92 4.65 4.46
CA ARG A 924 31.07 3.50 4.12
C ARG A 924 30.23 3.74 2.88
N LEU A 925 30.18 4.99 2.44
CA LEU A 925 29.38 5.50 1.32
C LEU A 925 30.22 6.55 0.59
N CYS A 926 30.17 6.63 -0.74
CA CYS A 926 30.81 7.73 -1.45
C CYS A 926 29.83 8.91 -1.63
N LEU A 927 30.37 10.11 -1.90
CA LEU A 927 29.53 11.29 -2.16
C LEU A 927 28.61 11.09 -3.37
N GLY A 928 29.08 10.36 -4.39
CA GLY A 928 28.32 10.04 -5.59
C GLY A 928 27.06 9.23 -5.33
N ASP A 929 27.03 8.36 -4.31
CA ASP A 929 25.81 7.61 -3.95
C ASP A 929 24.71 8.58 -3.48
N VAL A 930 25.09 9.54 -2.64
CA VAL A 930 24.16 10.57 -2.12
C VAL A 930 23.75 11.53 -3.24
N GLN A 931 24.69 11.93 -4.11
CA GLN A 931 24.39 12.76 -5.27
C GLN A 931 23.42 12.08 -6.23
N ARG A 932 23.57 10.78 -6.47
CA ARG A 932 22.65 10.00 -7.33
C ARG A 932 21.22 10.04 -6.77
N CYS A 933 21.07 9.80 -5.46
CA CYS A 933 19.77 9.89 -4.78
C CYS A 933 19.19 11.31 -4.85
N ALA A 934 20.01 12.32 -4.55
CA ALA A 934 19.62 13.72 -4.64
C ALA A 934 19.18 14.12 -6.05
N VAL A 935 19.86 13.64 -7.09
CA VAL A 935 19.50 13.87 -8.50
C VAL A 935 18.13 13.30 -8.82
N HIS A 936 17.79 12.10 -8.34
CA HIS A 936 16.44 11.53 -8.52
C HIS A 936 15.38 12.36 -7.80
N ASN A 937 15.63 12.78 -6.56
CA ASN A 937 14.75 13.69 -5.83
C ASN A 937 14.52 15.01 -6.60
N LEU A 938 15.61 15.65 -7.07
CA LEU A 938 15.52 16.91 -7.81
C LEU A 938 14.79 16.78 -9.15
N ARG A 939 14.92 15.65 -9.84
CA ARG A 939 14.17 15.38 -11.08
C ARG A 939 12.67 15.30 -10.81
N ILE A 940 12.26 14.67 -9.70
CA ILE A 940 10.85 14.65 -9.31
C ILE A 940 10.39 16.03 -8.85
N ILE A 941 11.20 16.76 -8.08
CA ILE A 941 10.90 18.16 -7.70
C ILE A 941 10.63 19.01 -8.95
N LEU A 942 11.47 18.93 -9.99
CA LEU A 942 11.25 19.63 -11.26
C LEU A 942 9.92 19.24 -11.92
N LYS A 943 9.60 17.93 -11.99
CA LYS A 943 8.34 17.45 -12.54
C LYS A 943 7.13 17.98 -11.76
N CYS A 944 7.21 18.01 -10.42
CA CYS A 944 6.17 18.56 -9.55
C CYS A 944 6.02 20.09 -9.69
N MET A 945 7.11 20.80 -10.00
CA MET A 945 7.08 22.22 -10.36
C MET A 945 6.50 22.48 -11.77
N GLY A 946 6.28 21.43 -12.57
CA GLY A 946 5.81 21.54 -13.95
C GLY A 946 6.87 22.04 -14.94
N LEU A 947 8.15 21.80 -14.65
CA LEU A 947 9.31 22.28 -15.41
C LEU A 947 10.01 21.19 -16.22
#